data_AF-A0A948UIT6-F1
#
_entry.id   AF-A0A948UIT6-F1
#
_cell.length_a   1.000
_cell.length_b   1.000
_cell.length_c   1.000
_cell.angle_alpha   90.00
_cell.angle_beta   90.00
_cell.angle_gamma   90.00
#
_symmetry.space_group_name_H-M   'P 1'
#
loop_
_entity.id
_entity.type
_entity.pdbx_description
1 polymer ?
#
loop_
_entity_poly.entity_id
_entity_poly.type
_entity_poly.pdbx_seq_one_letter_code
_entity_poly.pdbx_strand_id
1 'polypeptide(L)'
;MSGLKRTIFYDRHVALGAKIVEFGGWEMPIFYPAGILEEHLATRKKAGLFDVSHMGRFIVKGTGALKFLQHVLTNNAEALNIRETGAQYTLIPNETGGAVDDAYLYRFVEDEYLLVVNASNREKDWEHLNLHLKDFQDVELIDKTSDIAMIALQGPMSRHIIKEIIESGQIPEPIRNAVSIVTISGATVKLARTGYTGEPLCFELFIDRDDSLMVWDKIIAKGAAPIGLGARDTLRLEAGLPLYGHEFGIDHEGKEIPILSCPLAKFAISFSPLKGNYIGRSELIKQHNAFKKIVSRDYSLINDLPRMSRPIAVTGRGIARDGAKVFKGKKYVGYITSGTMVPLWTVEGEGLSSSQTDHHQLRSICLGYIDSDILEEERLTIEIRGKAVDAVVVKHHMRSEAPPYARPIVFDHKLEEKELPAGDTQSRVGRLLEKTLENTLWRQKSCINLIPSEMTISPMTRLLSVMDPAFRYAEHRKSIAFYDADIFYYQGTDFICEVERMLEEEMRKFLGCDNVETRLISGQMANTAVFSAMADFINRADRKSEPRRIRQVMHNHIGKGGHLSAQPMGALKDYVARDPRTEKPAVVNFPVLADNPFKVDVPAALKLIDEYRPELIIFGKSMVIHKEPVAEIRQFLDTQAVKSVVMYDMAHVLGLIGPHFQQPFAEGADIVTGSTHKTFFGTQRGVVGSNFKENEELYTLWEALDRRTFPGSVSNHHLGTLLGLLMAAYEMNYFKDEYQSKVIANAKSFARALKDCGLDVAGDPAIDFTETHQVIVHVGYSRGPEIAKQLEANNIICNYQASTDEEGFTASGALRMGVSEMTRFGMEENNFQLLADLIKEVIINNANVVAKVKNLREKCSTLKFCFSDSDYDDVLQKLHELL
;
A
#
# COMPACT_ATOMS: atom_id res chain seq x y z
N MET A 1 5.37 -41.54 -33.27
CA MET A 1 4.81 -41.14 -31.97
C MET A 1 6.00 -40.87 -31.06
N SER A 2 6.40 -39.61 -30.89
CA SER A 2 7.43 -39.26 -29.91
C SER A 2 6.84 -39.41 -28.50
N GLY A 3 7.57 -40.01 -27.56
CA GLY A 3 7.09 -40.17 -26.19
C GLY A 3 6.80 -38.84 -25.49
N LEU A 4 5.94 -38.87 -24.48
CA LEU A 4 5.65 -37.71 -23.63
C LEU A 4 6.93 -37.18 -22.96
N LYS A 5 7.03 -35.85 -22.82
CA LYS A 5 8.17 -35.20 -22.16
C LYS A 5 8.04 -35.31 -20.64
N ARG A 6 9.16 -35.30 -19.92
CA ARG A 6 9.22 -35.36 -18.44
C ARG A 6 9.98 -34.17 -17.89
N THR A 7 9.47 -33.57 -16.80
CA THR A 7 10.22 -32.56 -16.05
C THR A 7 11.34 -33.23 -15.26
N ILE A 8 12.31 -32.44 -14.81
CA ILE A 8 13.38 -32.92 -13.91
C ILE A 8 12.83 -33.48 -12.59
N PHE A 9 11.63 -33.05 -12.18
CA PHE A 9 10.97 -33.48 -10.94
C PHE A 9 10.12 -34.74 -11.08
N TYR A 10 10.02 -35.35 -12.27
CA TYR A 10 9.17 -36.52 -12.51
C TYR A 10 9.35 -37.63 -11.47
N ASP A 11 10.58 -38.05 -11.21
CA ASP A 11 10.86 -39.12 -10.25
C ASP A 11 10.49 -38.73 -8.81
N ARG A 12 10.58 -37.44 -8.46
CA ARG A 12 10.11 -36.92 -7.16
C ARG A 12 8.59 -37.04 -7.05
N HIS A 13 7.86 -36.68 -8.12
CA HIS A 13 6.40 -36.80 -8.15
C HIS A 13 5.94 -38.25 -7.97
N VAL A 14 6.58 -39.18 -8.69
CA VAL A 14 6.28 -40.63 -8.57
C VAL A 14 6.60 -41.14 -7.17
N ALA A 15 7.76 -40.76 -6.60
CA ALA A 15 8.15 -41.13 -5.24
C ALA A 15 7.18 -40.59 -4.16
N LEU A 16 6.58 -39.43 -4.40
CA LEU A 16 5.55 -38.82 -3.54
C LEU A 16 4.14 -39.41 -3.78
N GLY A 17 4.00 -40.42 -4.64
CA GLY A 17 2.73 -41.09 -4.92
C GLY A 17 1.78 -40.28 -5.78
N ALA A 18 2.28 -39.31 -6.55
CA ALA A 18 1.45 -38.50 -7.43
C ALA A 18 0.79 -39.36 -8.51
N LYS A 19 -0.48 -39.06 -8.82
CA LYS A 19 -1.12 -39.55 -10.03
C LYS A 19 -0.61 -38.73 -11.21
N ILE A 20 0.08 -39.37 -12.16
CA ILE A 20 0.61 -38.71 -13.36
C ILE A 20 -0.40 -38.80 -14.51
N VAL A 21 -0.55 -37.72 -15.26
CA VAL A 21 -1.38 -37.63 -16.48
C VAL A 21 -0.63 -36.92 -17.59
N GLU A 22 -1.10 -37.08 -18.82
CA GLU A 22 -0.68 -36.22 -19.93
C GLU A 22 -1.29 -34.83 -19.76
N PHE A 23 -0.44 -33.79 -19.82
CA PHE A 23 -0.85 -32.40 -19.85
C PHE A 23 0.08 -31.60 -20.76
N GLY A 24 -0.45 -31.08 -21.88
CA GLY A 24 0.33 -30.28 -22.83
C GLY A 24 1.55 -31.00 -23.43
N GLY A 25 1.48 -32.32 -23.62
CA GLY A 25 2.60 -33.15 -24.10
C GLY A 25 3.62 -33.55 -23.03
N TRP A 26 3.35 -33.27 -21.75
CA TRP A 26 4.19 -33.63 -20.61
C TRP A 26 3.50 -34.62 -19.67
N GLU A 27 4.28 -35.47 -19.01
CA GLU A 27 3.84 -36.26 -17.87
C GLU A 27 3.89 -35.40 -16.59
N MET A 28 2.71 -35.03 -16.07
CA MET A 28 2.58 -34.11 -14.93
C MET A 28 1.69 -34.68 -13.81
N PRO A 29 1.95 -34.34 -12.53
CA PRO A 29 1.09 -34.73 -11.42
C PRO A 29 -0.26 -34.00 -11.46
N ILE A 30 -1.37 -34.75 -11.57
CA ILE A 30 -2.73 -34.18 -11.46
C ILE A 30 -3.12 -33.92 -10.00
N PHE A 31 -2.75 -34.83 -9.09
CA PHE A 31 -2.89 -34.73 -7.64
C PHE A 31 -2.00 -35.77 -6.93
N TYR A 32 -1.76 -35.55 -5.65
CA TYR A 32 -1.06 -36.39 -4.69
C TYR A 32 -2.06 -37.14 -3.80
N PRO A 33 -1.64 -38.10 -2.95
CA PRO A 33 -2.56 -38.95 -2.19
C PRO A 33 -3.61 -38.22 -1.33
N ALA A 34 -3.33 -36.99 -0.89
CA ALA A 34 -4.29 -36.15 -0.14
C ALA A 34 -5.47 -35.67 -0.99
N GLY A 35 -5.30 -35.60 -2.31
CA GLY A 35 -6.32 -35.16 -3.27
C GLY A 35 -6.41 -33.64 -3.45
N ILE A 36 -7.12 -33.25 -4.51
CA ILE A 36 -7.25 -31.85 -4.98
C ILE A 36 -7.76 -30.90 -3.90
N LEU A 37 -8.73 -31.35 -3.09
CA LEU A 37 -9.35 -30.54 -2.05
C LEU A 37 -8.34 -30.14 -0.98
N GLU A 38 -7.61 -31.12 -0.44
CA GLU A 38 -6.61 -30.89 0.60
C GLU A 38 -5.42 -30.08 0.08
N GLU A 39 -5.00 -30.31 -1.16
CA GLU A 39 -3.96 -29.51 -1.83
C GLU A 39 -4.36 -28.03 -1.97
N HIS A 40 -5.61 -27.74 -2.37
CA HIS A 40 -6.13 -26.37 -2.42
C HIS A 40 -6.09 -25.72 -1.02
N LEU A 41 -6.65 -26.42 -0.03
CA LEU A 41 -6.72 -25.94 1.35
C LEU A 41 -5.33 -25.73 1.97
N ALA A 42 -4.37 -26.61 1.68
CA ALA A 42 -2.97 -26.49 2.09
C ALA A 42 -2.31 -25.25 1.50
N THR A 43 -2.61 -24.91 0.24
CA THR A 43 -2.10 -23.67 -0.38
C THR A 43 -2.67 -22.43 0.31
N ARG A 44 -3.96 -22.43 0.66
CA ARG A 44 -4.68 -21.30 1.29
C ARG A 44 -4.29 -21.05 2.76
N LYS A 45 -3.80 -22.06 3.47
CA LYS A 45 -3.49 -22.00 4.92
C LYS A 45 -2.00 -22.16 5.24
N LYS A 46 -1.23 -22.81 4.37
CA LYS A 46 0.21 -23.08 4.56
C LYS A 46 1.02 -22.61 3.34
N ALA A 47 1.67 -23.52 2.62
CA ALA A 47 2.37 -23.24 1.38
C ALA A 47 2.25 -24.45 0.44
N GLY A 48 1.86 -24.19 -0.80
CA GLY A 48 1.86 -25.14 -1.90
C GLY A 48 3.06 -24.94 -2.80
N LEU A 49 3.77 -26.01 -3.13
CA LEU A 49 4.87 -26.05 -4.09
C LEU A 49 4.43 -26.76 -5.36
N PHE A 50 4.56 -26.08 -6.50
CA PHE A 50 4.11 -26.56 -7.78
C PHE A 50 5.29 -26.72 -8.74
N ASP A 51 5.29 -27.83 -9.47
CA ASP A 51 6.16 -27.99 -10.64
C ASP A 51 5.51 -27.32 -11.86
N VAL A 52 6.07 -26.19 -12.27
CA VAL A 52 5.66 -25.49 -13.50
C VAL A 52 6.72 -25.59 -14.58
N SER A 53 7.62 -26.59 -14.48
CA SER A 53 8.72 -26.77 -15.41
C SER A 53 8.33 -27.27 -16.79
N HIS A 54 7.04 -27.48 -17.04
CA HIS A 54 6.50 -27.81 -18.36
C HIS A 54 6.30 -26.58 -19.24
N MET A 55 6.29 -25.36 -18.67
CA MET A 55 6.12 -24.09 -19.38
C MET A 55 7.32 -23.74 -20.26
N GLY A 56 7.08 -22.99 -21.34
CA GLY A 56 8.12 -22.47 -22.21
C GLY A 56 8.95 -21.39 -21.51
N ARG A 57 10.28 -21.39 -21.66
CA ARG A 57 11.18 -20.37 -21.09
C ARG A 57 12.14 -19.88 -22.15
N PHE A 58 11.90 -18.70 -22.68
CA PHE A 58 12.69 -18.13 -23.76
C PHE A 58 13.52 -16.96 -23.25
N ILE A 59 14.84 -17.06 -23.40
CA ILE A 59 15.73 -15.92 -23.15
C ILE A 59 15.75 -15.05 -24.41
N VAL A 60 15.61 -13.74 -24.21
CA VAL A 60 15.73 -12.73 -25.25
C VAL A 60 16.78 -11.71 -24.82
N LYS A 61 17.87 -11.59 -25.59
CA LYS A 61 19.00 -10.69 -25.29
C LYS A 61 19.55 -10.04 -26.56
N GLY A 62 20.44 -9.06 -26.37
CA GLY A 62 21.01 -8.24 -27.44
C GLY A 62 20.38 -6.84 -27.52
N THR A 63 21.05 -5.92 -28.21
CA THR A 63 20.65 -4.50 -28.28
C THR A 63 19.31 -4.29 -29.00
N GLY A 64 18.89 -5.23 -29.85
CA GLY A 64 17.58 -5.22 -30.50
C GLY A 64 16.44 -5.80 -29.65
N ALA A 65 16.73 -6.46 -28.52
CA ALA A 65 15.77 -7.26 -27.76
C ALA A 65 14.56 -6.45 -27.31
N LEU A 66 14.78 -5.23 -26.79
CA LEU A 66 13.69 -4.36 -26.36
C LEU A 66 12.75 -4.01 -27.53
N LYS A 67 13.30 -3.64 -28.70
CA LYS A 67 12.49 -3.29 -29.88
C LYS A 67 11.66 -4.48 -30.35
N PHE A 68 12.26 -5.68 -30.37
CA PHE A 68 11.58 -6.91 -30.72
C PHE A 68 10.43 -7.22 -29.75
N LEU A 69 10.71 -7.23 -28.44
CA LEU A 69 9.70 -7.47 -27.39
C LEU A 69 8.58 -6.43 -27.44
N GLN A 70 8.89 -5.17 -27.72
CA GLN A 70 7.88 -4.11 -27.86
C GLN A 70 6.94 -4.36 -29.04
N HIS A 71 7.43 -5.01 -30.10
CA HIS A 71 6.65 -5.32 -31.30
C HIS A 71 5.78 -6.57 -31.16
N VAL A 72 6.28 -7.61 -30.50
CA VAL A 72 5.61 -8.92 -30.42
C VAL A 72 4.80 -9.13 -29.14
N LEU A 73 4.89 -8.24 -28.16
CA LEU A 73 4.13 -8.31 -26.90
C LEU A 73 3.24 -7.09 -26.70
N THR A 74 2.10 -7.28 -26.06
CA THR A 74 1.12 -6.20 -25.85
C THR A 74 1.48 -5.23 -24.72
N ASN A 75 2.38 -5.59 -23.79
CA ASN A 75 2.76 -4.73 -22.66
C ASN A 75 4.06 -3.97 -22.92
N ASN A 76 4.34 -2.91 -22.15
CA ASN A 76 5.54 -2.10 -22.33
C ASN A 76 6.77 -2.78 -21.69
N ALA A 77 7.64 -3.40 -22.50
CA ALA A 77 8.85 -4.06 -22.01
C ALA A 77 9.89 -3.08 -21.43
N GLU A 78 9.84 -1.80 -21.83
CA GLU A 78 10.73 -0.74 -21.32
C GLU A 78 10.40 -0.35 -19.87
N ALA A 79 9.15 -0.59 -19.43
CA ALA A 79 8.70 -0.30 -18.08
C ALA A 79 9.29 -1.24 -17.02
N LEU A 80 9.90 -2.37 -17.42
CA LEU A 80 10.49 -3.34 -16.50
C LEU A 80 11.78 -2.80 -15.88
N ASN A 81 11.70 -2.54 -14.58
CA ASN A 81 12.79 -2.01 -13.75
C ASN A 81 13.13 -3.05 -12.68
N ILE A 82 14.37 -3.52 -12.69
CA ILE A 82 14.87 -4.54 -11.76
C ILE A 82 14.81 -4.13 -10.29
N ARG A 83 14.74 -2.83 -9.98
CA ARG A 83 14.70 -2.29 -8.60
C ARG A 83 13.30 -2.26 -7.99
N GLU A 84 12.26 -2.18 -8.82
CA GLU A 84 10.88 -2.01 -8.36
C GLU A 84 10.00 -3.19 -8.79
N THR A 85 9.74 -3.29 -10.09
CA THR A 85 8.94 -4.35 -10.70
C THR A 85 9.67 -4.87 -11.93
N GLY A 86 10.32 -6.02 -11.77
CA GLY A 86 11.09 -6.68 -12.83
C GLY A 86 10.29 -7.74 -13.57
N ALA A 87 8.99 -7.88 -13.33
CA ALA A 87 8.12 -8.77 -14.08
C ALA A 87 6.82 -8.08 -14.52
N GLN A 88 6.19 -8.60 -15.57
CA GLN A 88 4.86 -8.19 -15.98
C GLN A 88 4.13 -9.28 -16.75
N TYR A 89 2.81 -9.32 -16.55
CA TYR A 89 1.92 -10.09 -17.38
C TYR A 89 1.77 -9.40 -18.75
N THR A 90 1.77 -10.18 -19.82
CA THR A 90 1.65 -9.68 -21.20
C THR A 90 0.98 -10.73 -22.08
N LEU A 91 0.67 -10.37 -23.32
CA LEU A 91 0.06 -11.27 -24.30
C LEU A 91 0.92 -11.27 -25.55
N ILE A 92 0.95 -12.42 -26.24
CA ILE A 92 1.44 -12.54 -27.61
C ILE A 92 0.20 -12.37 -28.50
N PRO A 93 -0.02 -11.20 -29.10
CA PRO A 93 -1.22 -10.93 -29.87
C PRO A 93 -1.07 -11.46 -31.30
N ASN A 94 -2.19 -11.67 -31.97
CA ASN A 94 -2.22 -11.77 -33.43
C ASN A 94 -2.76 -10.47 -34.06
N GLU A 95 -2.81 -10.43 -35.39
CA GLU A 95 -3.22 -9.24 -36.14
C GLU A 95 -4.70 -8.88 -35.95
N THR A 96 -5.55 -9.84 -35.55
CA THR A 96 -7.00 -9.67 -35.39
C THR A 96 -7.41 -9.23 -33.97
N GLY A 97 -6.45 -9.08 -33.06
CA GLY A 97 -6.69 -8.67 -31.67
C GLY A 97 -7.09 -9.83 -30.74
N GLY A 98 -6.91 -11.07 -31.18
CA GLY A 98 -6.91 -12.27 -30.34
C GLY A 98 -5.51 -12.58 -29.80
N ALA A 99 -5.46 -13.56 -28.89
CA ALA A 99 -4.20 -14.01 -28.28
C ALA A 99 -3.68 -15.29 -28.97
N VAL A 100 -2.42 -15.26 -29.41
CA VAL A 100 -1.66 -16.47 -29.71
C VAL A 100 -1.35 -17.20 -28.42
N ASP A 101 -0.92 -16.48 -27.38
CA ASP A 101 -0.78 -16.98 -26.01
C ASP A 101 -0.83 -15.83 -25.01
N ASP A 102 -1.07 -16.15 -23.74
CA ASP A 102 -0.71 -15.28 -22.63
C ASP A 102 0.66 -15.65 -22.05
N ALA A 103 1.40 -14.64 -21.58
CA ALA A 103 2.79 -14.82 -21.18
C ALA A 103 3.18 -13.93 -20.00
N TYR A 104 4.32 -14.26 -19.39
CA TYR A 104 4.94 -13.42 -18.37
C TYR A 104 6.37 -13.06 -18.81
N LEU A 105 6.68 -11.77 -18.80
CA LEU A 105 8.01 -11.26 -19.13
C LEU A 105 8.72 -10.85 -17.84
N TYR A 106 9.93 -11.37 -17.63
CA TYR A 106 10.78 -11.06 -16.49
C TYR A 106 12.08 -10.40 -16.97
N ARG A 107 12.64 -9.54 -16.13
CA ARG A 107 13.95 -8.91 -16.28
C ARG A 107 14.65 -8.98 -14.92
N PHE A 108 15.58 -9.91 -14.78
CA PHE A 108 16.36 -10.11 -13.55
C PHE A 108 17.70 -9.35 -13.59
N VAL A 109 18.22 -9.11 -14.79
CA VAL A 109 19.45 -8.38 -15.08
C VAL A 109 19.20 -7.42 -16.24
N GLU A 110 20.10 -6.46 -16.45
CA GLU A 110 19.86 -5.35 -17.40
C GLU A 110 19.81 -5.80 -18.87
N ASP A 111 20.61 -6.78 -19.27
CA ASP A 111 20.86 -7.17 -20.66
C ASP A 111 20.06 -8.40 -21.12
N GLU A 112 19.20 -8.95 -20.26
CA GLU A 112 18.47 -10.19 -20.50
C GLU A 112 17.00 -10.09 -20.08
N TYR A 113 16.11 -10.56 -20.96
CA TYR A 113 14.72 -10.83 -20.63
C TYR A 113 14.44 -12.34 -20.65
N LEU A 114 13.56 -12.78 -19.76
CA LEU A 114 13.04 -14.14 -19.72
C LEU A 114 11.53 -14.10 -19.99
N LEU A 115 11.09 -14.66 -21.11
CA LEU A 115 9.69 -14.80 -21.47
C LEU A 115 9.21 -16.21 -21.13
N VAL A 116 8.18 -16.31 -20.29
CA VAL A 116 7.52 -17.57 -19.93
C VAL A 116 6.19 -17.68 -20.67
N VAL A 117 6.01 -18.79 -21.39
CA VAL A 117 4.80 -19.08 -22.19
C VAL A 117 4.15 -20.40 -21.77
N ASN A 118 2.88 -20.60 -22.11
CA ASN A 118 2.14 -21.79 -21.70
C ASN A 118 2.71 -23.08 -22.34
N ALA A 119 2.65 -24.17 -21.58
CA ALA A 119 3.29 -25.43 -21.95
C ALA A 119 2.78 -26.01 -23.29
N SER A 120 1.46 -26.00 -23.51
CA SER A 120 0.84 -26.49 -24.75
C SER A 120 1.12 -25.60 -25.96
N ASN A 121 1.52 -24.35 -25.74
CA ASN A 121 1.72 -23.36 -26.79
C ASN A 121 3.21 -23.15 -27.13
N ARG A 122 4.15 -23.66 -26.31
CA ARG A 122 5.60 -23.44 -26.48
C ARG A 122 6.10 -23.51 -27.93
N GLU A 123 5.78 -24.58 -28.66
CA GLU A 123 6.27 -24.75 -30.05
C GLU A 123 5.61 -23.75 -31.01
N LYS A 124 4.30 -23.50 -30.85
CA LYS A 124 3.54 -22.49 -31.59
C LYS A 124 4.09 -21.07 -31.34
N ASP A 125 4.38 -20.74 -30.08
CA ASP A 125 4.90 -19.42 -29.71
C ASP A 125 6.32 -19.24 -30.19
N TRP A 126 7.16 -20.29 -30.10
CA TRP A 126 8.50 -20.28 -30.64
C TRP A 126 8.51 -20.00 -32.15
N GLU A 127 7.65 -20.68 -32.91
CA GLU A 127 7.52 -20.47 -34.35
C GLU A 127 7.01 -19.06 -34.68
N HIS A 128 6.00 -18.58 -33.94
CA HIS A 128 5.45 -17.24 -34.11
C HIS A 128 6.51 -16.15 -33.84
N LEU A 129 7.26 -16.26 -32.74
CA LEU A 129 8.33 -15.32 -32.40
C LEU A 129 9.46 -15.35 -33.45
N ASN A 130 9.88 -16.54 -33.91
CA ASN A 130 10.90 -16.67 -34.96
C ASN A 130 10.47 -16.13 -36.32
N LEU A 131 9.17 -16.13 -36.62
CA LEU A 131 8.65 -15.52 -37.84
C LEU A 131 8.95 -14.01 -37.85
N HIS A 132 8.67 -13.32 -36.75
CA HIS A 132 8.87 -11.88 -36.59
C HIS A 132 10.33 -11.50 -36.28
N LEU A 133 11.10 -12.40 -35.65
CA LEU A 133 12.51 -12.16 -35.31
C LEU A 133 13.36 -11.78 -36.53
N LYS A 134 13.01 -12.27 -37.72
CA LYS A 134 13.72 -12.00 -38.99
C LYS A 134 13.79 -10.52 -39.35
N ASP A 135 12.87 -9.70 -38.84
CA ASP A 135 12.80 -8.26 -39.09
C ASP A 135 13.64 -7.43 -38.10
N PHE A 136 14.28 -8.08 -37.13
CA PHE A 136 15.06 -7.44 -36.07
C PHE A 136 16.52 -7.91 -36.11
N GLN A 137 17.44 -6.95 -36.02
CA GLN A 137 18.88 -7.20 -35.92
C GLN A 137 19.31 -7.22 -34.45
N ASP A 138 20.42 -7.89 -34.17
CA ASP A 138 21.04 -7.95 -32.83
C ASP A 138 20.10 -8.46 -31.73
N VAL A 139 19.32 -9.50 -32.05
CA VAL A 139 18.45 -10.20 -31.10
C VAL A 139 18.78 -11.69 -31.11
N GLU A 140 19.05 -12.23 -29.93
CA GLU A 140 19.22 -13.67 -29.71
C GLU A 140 18.01 -14.19 -28.91
N LEU A 141 17.26 -15.11 -29.52
CA LEU A 141 16.13 -15.81 -28.91
C LEU A 141 16.54 -17.26 -28.64
N ILE A 142 16.51 -17.69 -27.38
CA ILE A 142 17.04 -19.00 -26.95
C ILE A 142 15.97 -19.75 -26.15
N ASP A 143 15.63 -20.98 -26.55
CA ASP A 143 14.76 -21.86 -25.76
C ASP A 143 15.59 -22.51 -24.63
N LYS A 144 15.30 -22.10 -23.39
CA LYS A 144 15.89 -22.61 -22.15
C LYS A 144 14.93 -23.50 -21.36
N THR A 145 13.85 -23.99 -21.98
CA THR A 145 12.88 -24.87 -21.33
C THR A 145 13.51 -26.13 -20.74
N SER A 146 14.53 -26.70 -21.37
CA SER A 146 15.18 -27.90 -20.80
C SER A 146 16.24 -27.56 -19.76
N ASP A 147 16.78 -26.34 -19.77
CA ASP A 147 17.97 -25.95 -19.00
C ASP A 147 17.61 -25.26 -17.69
N ILE A 148 16.45 -24.59 -17.62
CA ILE A 148 15.98 -23.87 -16.44
C ILE A 148 14.75 -24.57 -15.90
N ALA A 149 14.83 -25.10 -14.68
CA ALA A 149 13.67 -25.57 -13.93
C ALA A 149 12.88 -24.38 -13.37
N MET A 150 11.56 -24.53 -13.27
CA MET A 150 10.68 -23.51 -12.73
C MET A 150 9.68 -24.12 -11.75
N ILE A 151 9.66 -23.59 -10.53
CA ILE A 151 8.77 -24.03 -9.46
C ILE A 151 8.09 -22.82 -8.83
N ALA A 152 6.83 -22.99 -8.39
CA ALA A 152 6.06 -21.92 -7.76
C ALA A 152 5.74 -22.29 -6.32
N LEU A 153 6.10 -21.42 -5.36
CA LEU A 153 5.78 -21.55 -3.95
C LEU A 153 4.73 -20.49 -3.57
N GLN A 154 3.54 -20.92 -3.20
CA GLN A 154 2.36 -20.06 -3.05
C GLN A 154 1.70 -20.31 -1.69
N GLY A 155 1.27 -19.25 -0.99
CA GLY A 155 0.54 -19.36 0.27
C GLY A 155 1.18 -18.60 1.43
N PRO A 156 0.47 -18.45 2.56
CA PRO A 156 0.88 -17.63 3.71
C PRO A 156 2.26 -18.00 4.30
N MET A 157 2.68 -19.27 4.21
CA MET A 157 3.98 -19.71 4.74
C MET A 157 5.14 -19.58 3.75
N SER A 158 4.87 -19.23 2.48
CA SER A 158 5.88 -19.18 1.42
C SER A 158 7.02 -18.22 1.75
N ARG A 159 6.70 -17.02 2.27
CA ARG A 159 7.68 -16.00 2.68
C ARG A 159 8.63 -16.53 3.75
N HIS A 160 8.09 -17.19 4.77
CA HIS A 160 8.88 -17.75 5.87
C HIS A 160 9.83 -18.83 5.36
N ILE A 161 9.33 -19.77 4.54
CA ILE A 161 10.14 -20.84 3.94
C ILE A 161 11.30 -20.26 3.12
N ILE A 162 11.04 -19.28 2.25
CA ILE A 162 12.08 -18.64 1.43
C ILE A 162 13.11 -17.93 2.31
N LYS A 163 12.68 -17.17 3.34
CA LYS A 163 13.60 -16.47 4.25
C LYS A 163 14.56 -17.43 4.96
N GLU A 164 14.09 -18.61 5.34
CA GLU A 164 14.93 -19.59 6.06
C GLU A 164 15.96 -20.32 5.19
N ILE A 165 15.76 -20.38 3.87
CA ILE A 165 16.62 -21.19 2.99
C ILE A 165 17.61 -20.36 2.17
N ILE A 166 17.46 -19.04 2.13
CA ILE A 166 18.38 -18.11 1.49
C ILE A 166 19.69 -18.04 2.29
N GLU A 167 20.81 -18.20 1.58
CA GLU A 167 22.17 -18.05 2.12
C GLU A 167 22.74 -16.67 1.87
N SER A 168 22.43 -16.06 0.72
CA SER A 168 22.83 -14.70 0.36
C SER A 168 21.86 -14.08 -0.65
N GLY A 169 21.87 -12.74 -0.72
CA GLY A 169 20.87 -11.96 -1.47
C GLY A 169 19.66 -11.61 -0.60
N GLN A 170 18.67 -10.93 -1.21
CA GLN A 170 17.46 -10.51 -0.52
C GLN A 170 16.22 -10.99 -1.26
N ILE A 171 15.15 -11.28 -0.51
CA ILE A 171 13.83 -11.54 -1.08
C ILE A 171 13.38 -10.28 -1.86
N PRO A 172 12.65 -10.42 -2.97
CA PRO A 172 12.13 -9.26 -3.68
C PRO A 172 11.26 -8.37 -2.78
N GLU A 173 11.17 -7.09 -3.12
CA GLU A 173 10.27 -6.15 -2.42
C GLU A 173 8.85 -6.72 -2.30
N PRO A 174 8.10 -6.41 -1.22
CA PRO A 174 6.81 -7.02 -0.90
C PRO A 174 5.66 -6.50 -1.79
N ILE A 175 5.93 -6.25 -3.07
CA ILE A 175 4.99 -5.86 -4.11
C ILE A 175 4.91 -6.94 -5.19
N ARG A 176 3.75 -7.05 -5.83
CA ARG A 176 3.56 -8.00 -6.93
C ARG A 176 4.52 -7.67 -8.08
N ASN A 177 5.06 -8.70 -8.71
CA ASN A 177 6.01 -8.64 -9.82
C ASN A 177 7.41 -8.06 -9.48
N ALA A 178 7.73 -7.82 -8.21
CA ALA A 178 9.12 -7.58 -7.83
C ALA A 178 9.97 -8.83 -8.07
N VAL A 179 11.24 -8.63 -8.39
CA VAL A 179 12.21 -9.70 -8.65
C VAL A 179 13.47 -9.52 -7.83
N SER A 180 14.21 -10.60 -7.61
CA SER A 180 15.54 -10.57 -7.04
C SER A 180 16.34 -11.81 -7.46
N ILE A 181 17.62 -11.83 -7.11
CA ILE A 181 18.49 -12.99 -7.27
C ILE A 181 19.06 -13.33 -5.90
N VAL A 182 18.99 -14.61 -5.54
CA VAL A 182 19.47 -15.12 -4.25
C VAL A 182 20.30 -16.39 -4.44
N THR A 183 21.03 -16.77 -3.41
CA THR A 183 21.71 -18.06 -3.32
C THR A 183 20.95 -18.99 -2.38
N ILE A 184 20.62 -20.20 -2.84
CA ILE A 184 19.98 -21.24 -2.02
C ILE A 184 20.75 -22.54 -2.23
N SER A 185 21.40 -23.06 -1.19
CA SER A 185 22.23 -24.27 -1.24
C SER A 185 23.35 -24.19 -2.28
N GLY A 186 23.99 -23.03 -2.39
CA GLY A 186 25.00 -22.75 -3.43
C GLY A 186 24.45 -22.50 -4.83
N ALA A 187 23.17 -22.76 -5.09
CA ALA A 187 22.53 -22.52 -6.38
C ALA A 187 22.13 -21.05 -6.54
N THR A 188 22.36 -20.47 -7.73
CA THR A 188 21.83 -19.14 -8.07
C THR A 188 20.36 -19.26 -8.47
N VAL A 189 19.47 -18.63 -7.71
CA VAL A 189 18.02 -18.68 -7.92
C VAL A 189 17.48 -17.30 -8.23
N LYS A 190 16.85 -17.16 -9.39
CA LYS A 190 16.07 -15.97 -9.77
C LYS A 190 14.68 -16.09 -9.12
N LEU A 191 14.31 -15.13 -8.27
CA LEU A 191 13.06 -15.10 -7.51
C LEU A 191 12.11 -14.01 -8.02
N ALA A 192 10.84 -14.35 -8.23
CA ALA A 192 9.82 -13.37 -8.63
C ALA A 192 8.56 -13.45 -7.76
N ARG A 193 7.99 -12.30 -7.40
CA ARG A 193 6.70 -12.15 -6.69
C ARG A 193 5.52 -12.32 -7.65
N THR A 194 5.48 -13.47 -8.30
CA THR A 194 4.49 -13.85 -9.33
C THR A 194 3.80 -15.15 -8.94
N GLY A 195 2.65 -15.42 -9.55
CA GLY A 195 1.86 -16.59 -9.22
C GLY A 195 0.48 -16.60 -9.86
N TYR A 196 -0.11 -17.79 -9.91
CA TYR A 196 -1.37 -18.10 -10.57
C TYR A 196 -2.45 -18.60 -9.60
N THR A 197 -2.28 -18.38 -8.29
CA THR A 197 -3.20 -18.89 -7.25
C THR A 197 -4.06 -17.80 -6.61
N GLY A 198 -3.75 -16.53 -6.87
CA GLY A 198 -4.32 -15.38 -6.18
C GLY A 198 -3.73 -15.14 -4.78
N GLU A 199 -2.82 -15.99 -4.28
CA GLU A 199 -2.19 -15.78 -2.97
C GLU A 199 -1.45 -14.44 -2.91
N PRO A 200 -1.60 -13.67 -1.81
CA PRO A 200 -0.83 -12.44 -1.62
C PRO A 200 0.66 -12.73 -1.38
N LEU A 201 0.98 -13.90 -0.82
CA LEU A 201 2.35 -14.37 -0.67
C LEU A 201 2.64 -15.46 -1.69
N CYS A 202 3.42 -15.10 -2.69
CA CYS A 202 3.74 -15.95 -3.83
C CYS A 202 5.17 -15.70 -4.32
N PHE A 203 5.82 -16.78 -4.72
CA PHE A 203 7.15 -16.79 -5.31
C PHE A 203 7.20 -17.78 -6.47
N GLU A 204 7.80 -17.37 -7.59
CA GLU A 204 8.28 -18.27 -8.62
C GLU A 204 9.81 -18.27 -8.62
N LEU A 205 10.37 -19.46 -8.70
CA LEU A 205 11.80 -19.72 -8.63
C LEU A 205 12.25 -20.25 -10.00
N PHE A 206 13.25 -19.62 -10.59
CA PHE A 206 13.92 -20.09 -11.79
C PHE A 206 15.34 -20.54 -11.40
N ILE A 207 15.61 -21.81 -11.65
CA ILE A 207 16.76 -22.53 -11.10
C ILE A 207 17.43 -23.27 -12.25
N ASP A 208 18.76 -23.31 -12.27
CA ASP A 208 19.46 -24.21 -13.19
C ASP A 208 19.00 -25.66 -12.97
N ARG A 209 18.87 -26.42 -14.06
CA ARG A 209 18.34 -27.79 -14.03
C ARG A 209 19.06 -28.66 -13.01
N ASP A 210 20.39 -28.58 -12.96
CA ASP A 210 21.20 -29.51 -12.16
C ASP A 210 21.07 -29.26 -10.66
N ASP A 211 20.78 -28.01 -10.27
CA ASP A 211 20.58 -27.59 -8.87
C ASP A 211 19.13 -27.75 -8.39
N SER A 212 18.18 -27.89 -9.33
CA SER A 212 16.74 -27.75 -9.07
C SER A 212 16.16 -28.77 -8.09
N LEU A 213 16.62 -30.02 -8.13
CA LEU A 213 16.15 -31.09 -7.24
C LEU A 213 16.49 -30.80 -5.77
N MET A 214 17.69 -30.29 -5.51
CA MET A 214 18.13 -29.94 -4.17
C MET A 214 17.30 -28.79 -3.59
N VAL A 215 17.02 -27.76 -4.40
CA VAL A 215 16.18 -26.63 -3.98
C VAL A 215 14.75 -27.09 -3.69
N TRP A 216 14.18 -27.93 -4.55
CA TRP A 216 12.86 -28.55 -4.33
C TRP A 216 12.81 -29.33 -3.01
N ASP A 217 13.76 -30.24 -2.80
CA ASP A 217 13.80 -31.09 -1.61
C ASP A 217 13.94 -30.25 -0.33
N LYS A 218 14.72 -29.15 -0.37
CA LYS A 218 14.85 -28.21 0.76
C LYS A 218 13.54 -27.48 1.07
N ILE A 219 12.78 -27.06 0.06
CA ILE A 219 11.48 -26.40 0.25
C ILE A 219 10.44 -27.37 0.81
N ILE A 220 10.39 -28.61 0.28
CA ILE A 220 9.51 -29.65 0.82
C ILE A 220 9.86 -29.99 2.27
N ALA A 221 11.15 -30.11 2.60
CA ALA A 221 11.61 -30.38 3.97
C ALA A 221 11.23 -29.27 4.97
N LYS A 222 11.04 -28.03 4.49
CA LYS A 222 10.54 -26.90 5.29
C LYS A 222 9.01 -26.85 5.43
N GLY A 223 8.31 -27.86 4.92
CA GLY A 223 6.88 -28.05 5.15
C GLY A 223 5.95 -27.54 4.04
N ALA A 224 6.48 -27.23 2.86
CA ALA A 224 5.64 -26.99 1.69
C ALA A 224 4.96 -28.29 1.23
N ALA A 225 3.69 -28.21 0.88
CA ALA A 225 2.94 -29.33 0.32
C ALA A 225 3.14 -29.37 -1.21
N PRO A 226 3.46 -30.53 -1.82
CA PRO A 226 3.51 -30.63 -3.27
C PRO A 226 2.08 -30.58 -3.83
N ILE A 227 1.86 -29.75 -4.86
CA ILE A 227 0.53 -29.47 -5.42
C ILE A 227 0.44 -29.88 -6.89
N GLY A 228 -0.62 -30.58 -7.25
CA GLY A 228 -0.90 -31.05 -8.61
C GLY A 228 -1.74 -30.08 -9.45
N LEU A 229 -1.90 -30.42 -10.73
CA LEU A 229 -2.63 -29.61 -11.71
C LEU A 229 -4.11 -29.40 -11.34
N GLY A 230 -4.75 -30.36 -10.66
CA GLY A 230 -6.15 -30.24 -10.27
C GLY A 230 -6.38 -29.12 -9.25
N ALA A 231 -5.54 -29.03 -8.22
CA ALA A 231 -5.62 -27.94 -7.25
C ALA A 231 -5.21 -26.60 -7.85
N ARG A 232 -4.19 -26.59 -8.72
CA ARG A 232 -3.82 -25.41 -9.52
C ARG A 232 -5.03 -24.82 -10.27
N ASP A 233 -5.82 -25.66 -10.94
CA ASP A 233 -7.01 -25.20 -11.68
C ASP A 233 -8.09 -24.62 -10.75
N THR A 234 -8.31 -25.22 -9.57
CA THR A 234 -9.26 -24.66 -8.59
C THR A 234 -8.79 -23.31 -8.02
N LEU A 235 -7.50 -23.15 -7.74
CA LEU A 235 -6.92 -21.93 -7.16
C LEU A 235 -6.93 -20.76 -8.16
N ARG A 236 -6.54 -21.02 -9.42
CA ARG A 236 -6.56 -19.99 -10.49
C ARG A 236 -7.98 -19.55 -10.79
N LEU A 237 -8.93 -20.49 -10.81
CA LEU A 237 -10.34 -20.19 -11.07
C LEU A 237 -10.94 -19.34 -9.95
N GLU A 238 -10.64 -19.67 -8.70
CA GLU A 238 -11.04 -18.85 -7.56
C GLU A 238 -10.45 -17.43 -7.63
N ALA A 239 -9.19 -17.30 -8.04
CA ALA A 239 -8.56 -16.01 -8.27
C ALA A 239 -9.11 -15.25 -9.51
N GLY A 240 -9.96 -15.88 -10.32
CA GLY A 240 -10.49 -15.34 -11.56
C GLY A 240 -9.43 -15.16 -12.65
N LEU A 241 -8.36 -15.95 -12.62
CA LEU A 241 -7.27 -15.89 -13.59
C LEU A 241 -7.64 -16.71 -14.84
N PRO A 242 -7.36 -16.17 -16.05
CA PRO A 242 -7.65 -16.85 -17.30
C PRO A 242 -6.75 -18.06 -17.50
N LEU A 243 -7.22 -18.99 -18.31
CA LEU A 243 -6.42 -20.07 -18.87
C LEU A 243 -6.55 -20.04 -20.39
N TYR A 244 -5.41 -20.08 -21.10
CA TYR A 244 -5.43 -20.21 -22.56
C TYR A 244 -6.18 -21.47 -23.00
N GLY A 245 -7.00 -21.35 -24.03
CA GLY A 245 -7.92 -22.39 -24.49
C GLY A 245 -9.29 -22.36 -23.82
N HIS A 246 -9.48 -21.52 -22.77
CA HIS A 246 -10.75 -21.32 -22.09
C HIS A 246 -11.20 -19.85 -22.16
N GLU A 247 -10.41 -18.95 -21.60
CA GLU A 247 -10.70 -17.51 -21.57
C GLU A 247 -9.97 -16.73 -22.68
N PHE A 248 -9.07 -17.39 -23.40
CA PHE A 248 -8.37 -16.89 -24.59
C PHE A 248 -8.29 -17.99 -25.66
N GLY A 249 -8.09 -17.60 -26.91
CA GLY A 249 -8.00 -18.52 -28.05
C GLY A 249 -9.32 -18.60 -28.80
N ILE A 250 -9.72 -19.82 -29.18
CA ILE A 250 -10.96 -20.06 -29.94
C ILE A 250 -12.07 -20.50 -29.00
N ASP A 251 -13.21 -19.88 -29.17
CA ASP A 251 -14.42 -20.01 -28.37
C ASP A 251 -15.26 -21.24 -28.81
N HIS A 252 -16.26 -21.64 -28.02
CA HIS A 252 -17.11 -22.82 -28.35
C HIS A 252 -17.96 -22.66 -29.62
N GLU A 253 -18.09 -21.44 -30.14
CA GLU A 253 -18.76 -21.12 -31.40
C GLU A 253 -17.76 -21.07 -32.59
N GLY A 254 -16.49 -21.43 -32.37
CA GLY A 254 -15.44 -21.41 -33.39
C GLY A 254 -14.93 -20.01 -33.74
N LYS A 255 -15.24 -19.00 -32.92
CA LYS A 255 -14.79 -17.62 -33.09
C LYS A 255 -13.59 -17.34 -32.21
N GLU A 256 -12.76 -16.42 -32.63
CA GLU A 256 -11.67 -15.94 -31.77
C GLU A 256 -12.22 -15.09 -30.62
N ILE A 257 -11.70 -15.32 -29.41
CA ILE A 257 -12.03 -14.53 -28.21
C ILE A 257 -11.20 -13.23 -28.23
N PRO A 258 -11.83 -12.04 -28.24
CA PRO A 258 -11.13 -10.77 -28.16
C PRO A 258 -10.32 -10.68 -26.86
N ILE A 259 -9.07 -10.23 -26.93
CA ILE A 259 -8.21 -10.10 -25.75
C ILE A 259 -8.85 -9.29 -24.61
N LEU A 260 -9.46 -8.14 -24.93
CA LEU A 260 -10.06 -7.26 -23.91
C LEU A 260 -11.40 -7.74 -23.37
N SER A 261 -11.88 -8.90 -23.82
CA SER A 261 -13.01 -9.57 -23.17
C SER A 261 -12.67 -10.07 -21.77
N CYS A 262 -11.38 -10.32 -21.52
CA CYS A 262 -10.86 -10.66 -20.20
C CYS A 262 -10.53 -9.37 -19.43
N PRO A 263 -11.17 -9.09 -18.27
CA PRO A 263 -10.93 -7.87 -17.51
C PRO A 263 -9.47 -7.69 -17.03
N LEU A 264 -8.68 -8.76 -16.93
CA LEU A 264 -7.27 -8.72 -16.54
C LEU A 264 -6.35 -8.20 -17.65
N ALA A 265 -6.79 -8.25 -18.91
CA ALA A 265 -6.01 -7.76 -20.05
C ALA A 265 -5.69 -6.25 -19.96
N LYS A 266 -6.45 -5.47 -19.17
CA LYS A 266 -6.15 -4.06 -18.88
C LYS A 266 -4.79 -3.82 -18.22
N PHE A 267 -4.21 -4.83 -17.58
CA PHE A 267 -2.89 -4.77 -16.96
C PHE A 267 -1.79 -5.37 -17.86
N ALA A 268 -2.18 -6.00 -18.97
CA ALA A 268 -1.30 -6.72 -19.89
C ALA A 268 -1.05 -5.96 -21.20
N ILE A 269 -1.73 -4.83 -21.41
CA ILE A 269 -1.70 -4.06 -22.65
C ILE A 269 -1.32 -2.62 -22.35
N SER A 270 -0.33 -2.13 -23.09
CA SER A 270 0.07 -0.74 -23.08
C SER A 270 -0.38 -0.05 -24.35
N PHE A 271 -1.00 1.12 -24.18
CA PHE A 271 -1.35 2.01 -25.29
C PHE A 271 -0.48 3.27 -25.31
N SER A 272 0.52 3.36 -24.42
CA SER A 272 1.51 4.45 -24.40
C SER A 272 2.05 4.73 -25.80
N PRO A 273 2.18 6.02 -26.18
CA PRO A 273 2.89 6.39 -27.41
C PRO A 273 4.34 5.90 -27.43
N LEU A 274 5.00 5.81 -26.26
CA LEU A 274 6.40 5.36 -26.18
C LEU A 274 6.58 3.89 -26.56
N LYS A 275 5.57 3.05 -26.38
CA LYS A 275 5.60 1.66 -26.81
C LYS A 275 5.67 1.52 -28.35
N GLY A 276 5.18 2.50 -29.09
CA GLY A 276 5.12 2.43 -30.55
C GLY A 276 4.09 1.42 -31.07
N ASN A 277 4.26 1.01 -32.33
CA ASN A 277 3.36 0.06 -33.00
C ASN A 277 3.76 -1.40 -32.72
N TYR A 278 2.77 -2.26 -32.56
CA TYR A 278 2.95 -3.69 -32.30
C TYR A 278 1.82 -4.50 -32.96
N ILE A 279 2.00 -5.81 -33.05
CA ILE A 279 1.06 -6.72 -33.73
C ILE A 279 -0.34 -6.57 -33.12
N GLY A 280 -1.36 -6.39 -33.97
CA GLY A 280 -2.76 -6.28 -33.53
C GLY A 280 -3.13 -4.97 -32.80
N ARG A 281 -2.23 -3.98 -32.70
CA ARG A 281 -2.46 -2.74 -31.94
C ARG A 281 -3.75 -2.01 -32.37
N SER A 282 -4.03 -1.92 -33.67
CA SER A 282 -5.23 -1.24 -34.18
C SER A 282 -6.52 -1.91 -33.72
N GLU A 283 -6.57 -3.25 -33.74
CA GLU A 283 -7.73 -4.01 -33.28
C GLU A 283 -7.89 -3.92 -31.76
N LEU A 284 -6.79 -3.96 -31.01
CA LEU A 284 -6.83 -3.75 -29.55
C LEU A 284 -7.31 -2.34 -29.17
N ILE A 285 -7.00 -1.31 -29.97
CA ILE A 285 -7.56 0.04 -29.77
C ILE A 285 -9.09 0.03 -30.00
N LYS A 286 -9.59 -0.68 -31.01
CA LYS A 286 -11.05 -0.81 -31.23
C LYS A 286 -11.72 -1.49 -30.05
N GLN A 287 -11.20 -2.64 -29.61
CA GLN A 287 -11.69 -3.35 -28.44
C GLN A 287 -11.65 -2.48 -27.17
N HIS A 288 -10.60 -1.66 -26.99
CA HIS A 288 -10.46 -0.77 -25.83
C HIS A 288 -11.49 0.37 -25.85
N ASN A 289 -11.77 0.93 -27.02
CA ASN A 289 -12.81 1.94 -27.19
C ASN A 289 -14.21 1.36 -26.89
N ALA A 290 -14.49 0.14 -27.35
CA ALA A 290 -15.71 -0.58 -27.01
C ALA A 290 -15.81 -0.82 -25.50
N PHE A 291 -14.75 -1.32 -24.87
CA PHE A 291 -14.69 -1.53 -23.43
C PHE A 291 -15.00 -0.25 -22.63
N LYS A 292 -14.37 0.89 -22.97
CA LYS A 292 -14.63 2.18 -22.30
C LYS A 292 -16.11 2.58 -22.37
N LYS A 293 -16.74 2.42 -23.55
CA LYS A 293 -18.15 2.73 -23.74
C LYS A 293 -19.07 1.77 -22.98
N ILE A 294 -18.78 0.47 -23.00
CA ILE A 294 -19.54 -0.55 -22.25
C ILE A 294 -19.49 -0.26 -20.74
N VAL A 295 -18.31 0.10 -20.21
CA VAL A 295 -18.15 0.50 -18.80
C VAL A 295 -18.98 1.75 -18.49
N SER A 296 -19.07 2.72 -19.40
CA SER A 296 -19.93 3.89 -19.26
C SER A 296 -21.40 3.64 -19.62
N ARG A 297 -21.81 2.38 -19.81
CA ARG A 297 -23.18 1.96 -20.20
C ARG A 297 -23.63 2.46 -21.58
N ASP A 298 -22.69 2.82 -22.44
CA ASP A 298 -22.91 3.07 -23.86
C ASP A 298 -22.61 1.80 -24.66
N TYR A 299 -23.64 1.16 -25.20
CA TYR A 299 -23.51 -0.10 -25.95
C TYR A 299 -23.41 0.10 -27.47
N SER A 300 -23.13 1.33 -27.95
CA SER A 300 -23.03 1.63 -29.38
C SER A 300 -21.92 0.87 -30.11
N LEU A 301 -20.86 0.43 -29.40
CA LEU A 301 -19.76 -0.38 -29.93
C LEU A 301 -19.78 -1.82 -29.39
N ILE A 302 -20.93 -2.33 -28.93
CA ILE A 302 -21.00 -3.67 -28.33
C ILE A 302 -20.58 -4.78 -29.31
N ASN A 303 -20.74 -4.58 -30.62
CA ASN A 303 -20.33 -5.59 -31.61
C ASN A 303 -18.79 -5.81 -31.67
N ASP A 304 -18.00 -4.81 -31.28
CA ASP A 304 -16.53 -4.91 -31.22
C ASP A 304 -16.06 -5.67 -29.96
N LEU A 305 -16.94 -5.80 -28.95
CA LEU A 305 -16.69 -6.55 -27.73
C LEU A 305 -18.02 -7.14 -27.21
N PRO A 306 -18.57 -8.17 -27.88
CA PRO A 306 -19.95 -8.61 -27.66
C PRO A 306 -20.13 -9.36 -26.34
N ARG A 307 -19.08 -10.03 -25.88
CA ARG A 307 -19.05 -10.77 -24.62
C ARG A 307 -17.80 -10.46 -23.82
N MET A 308 -17.89 -10.68 -22.52
CA MET A 308 -16.81 -10.53 -21.55
C MET A 308 -16.78 -11.71 -20.60
N SER A 309 -15.58 -12.07 -20.16
CA SER A 309 -15.38 -13.05 -19.10
C SER A 309 -15.76 -12.45 -17.75
N ARG A 310 -16.68 -13.12 -17.04
CA ARG A 310 -17.24 -12.67 -15.75
C ARG A 310 -17.18 -13.79 -14.71
N PRO A 311 -16.78 -13.49 -13.46
CA PRO A 311 -16.98 -14.41 -12.34
C PRO A 311 -18.47 -14.61 -12.05
N ILE A 312 -18.90 -15.85 -11.90
CA ILE A 312 -20.29 -16.22 -11.62
C ILE A 312 -20.31 -17.20 -10.43
N ALA A 313 -21.05 -16.85 -9.39
CA ALA A 313 -21.31 -17.73 -8.25
C ALA A 313 -22.56 -18.58 -8.56
N VAL A 314 -22.45 -19.90 -8.46
CA VAL A 314 -23.59 -20.80 -8.65
C VAL A 314 -24.27 -20.99 -7.29
N THR A 315 -25.49 -20.48 -7.15
CA THR A 315 -26.20 -20.41 -5.88
C THR A 315 -27.12 -21.61 -5.67
N GLY A 316 -27.54 -22.27 -6.75
CA GLY A 316 -28.25 -23.54 -6.71
C GLY A 316 -27.32 -24.76 -6.60
N ARG A 317 -27.92 -25.96 -6.52
CA ARG A 317 -27.16 -27.23 -6.45
C ARG A 317 -26.65 -27.64 -7.83
N GLY A 318 -25.34 -27.76 -7.98
CA GLY A 318 -24.72 -28.28 -9.21
C GLY A 318 -23.30 -27.78 -9.38
N ILE A 319 -22.62 -28.28 -10.41
CA ILE A 319 -21.29 -27.80 -10.82
C ILE A 319 -21.40 -27.38 -12.28
N ALA A 320 -21.20 -26.10 -12.55
CA ALA A 320 -21.10 -25.60 -13.91
C ALA A 320 -19.81 -26.13 -14.55
N ARG A 321 -19.90 -26.68 -15.76
CA ARG A 321 -18.75 -27.17 -16.53
C ARG A 321 -18.59 -26.34 -17.79
N ASP A 322 -17.41 -26.42 -18.37
CA ASP A 322 -17.11 -25.80 -19.66
C ASP A 322 -18.19 -26.14 -20.72
N GLY A 323 -18.60 -25.14 -21.50
CA GLY A 323 -19.67 -25.21 -22.49
C GLY A 323 -21.10 -25.14 -21.93
N ALA A 324 -21.30 -25.12 -20.60
CA ALA A 324 -22.64 -24.98 -20.03
C ALA A 324 -23.27 -23.64 -20.42
N LYS A 325 -24.51 -23.67 -20.91
CA LYS A 325 -25.21 -22.47 -21.40
C LYS A 325 -25.70 -21.60 -20.26
N VAL A 326 -25.62 -20.28 -20.44
CA VAL A 326 -26.03 -19.26 -19.48
C VAL A 326 -27.20 -18.46 -20.05
N PHE A 327 -28.20 -18.19 -19.21
CA PHE A 327 -29.43 -17.50 -19.60
C PHE A 327 -29.79 -16.36 -18.64
N LYS A 328 -30.33 -15.26 -19.19
CA LYS A 328 -31.06 -14.22 -18.46
C LYS A 328 -32.55 -14.37 -18.77
N GLY A 329 -33.30 -14.91 -17.82
CA GLY A 329 -34.67 -15.37 -18.09
C GLY A 329 -34.67 -16.48 -19.15
N LYS A 330 -35.20 -16.19 -20.34
CA LYS A 330 -35.18 -17.12 -21.50
C LYS A 330 -34.12 -16.77 -22.56
N LYS A 331 -33.46 -15.61 -22.44
CA LYS A 331 -32.44 -15.16 -23.40
C LYS A 331 -31.14 -15.91 -23.14
N TYR A 332 -30.60 -16.58 -24.16
CA TYR A 332 -29.23 -17.09 -24.12
C TYR A 332 -28.25 -15.92 -24.15
N VAL A 333 -27.34 -15.86 -23.19
CA VAL A 333 -26.40 -14.75 -23.01
C VAL A 333 -24.94 -15.19 -23.03
N GLY A 334 -24.65 -16.46 -23.32
CA GLY A 334 -23.28 -16.99 -23.38
C GLY A 334 -23.13 -18.33 -22.68
N TYR A 335 -21.90 -18.68 -22.34
CA TYR A 335 -21.57 -20.00 -21.78
C TYR A 335 -20.47 -19.92 -20.73
N ILE A 336 -20.31 -21.00 -19.98
CA ILE A 336 -19.25 -21.19 -19.00
C ILE A 336 -17.96 -21.63 -19.70
N THR A 337 -16.85 -20.95 -19.41
CA THR A 337 -15.51 -21.29 -19.93
C THR A 337 -14.71 -22.15 -18.95
N SER A 338 -14.92 -21.91 -17.65
CA SER A 338 -14.26 -22.63 -16.56
C SER A 338 -15.21 -22.76 -15.36
N GLY A 339 -15.31 -23.94 -14.75
CA GLY A 339 -16.22 -24.13 -13.62
C GLY A 339 -15.96 -25.40 -12.80
N THR A 340 -16.02 -25.25 -11.47
CA THR A 340 -15.78 -26.34 -10.52
C THR A 340 -16.32 -26.03 -9.11
N MET A 341 -16.20 -26.99 -8.20
CA MET A 341 -16.35 -26.76 -6.76
C MET A 341 -14.99 -26.40 -6.16
N VAL A 342 -14.94 -25.34 -5.37
CA VAL A 342 -13.74 -24.95 -4.62
C VAL A 342 -13.99 -25.04 -3.11
N PRO A 343 -13.01 -25.53 -2.33
CA PRO A 343 -13.09 -25.50 -0.88
C PRO A 343 -12.68 -24.12 -0.33
N LEU A 344 -13.21 -23.75 0.83
CA LEU A 344 -12.81 -22.56 1.57
C LEU A 344 -12.77 -22.83 3.07
N TRP A 345 -11.78 -22.28 3.76
CA TRP A 345 -11.71 -22.32 5.22
C TRP A 345 -12.82 -21.45 5.83
N THR A 346 -13.55 -21.98 6.82
CA THR A 346 -14.47 -21.14 7.60
C THR A 346 -13.68 -20.21 8.49
N VAL A 347 -14.21 -19.00 8.68
CA VAL A 347 -13.57 -17.91 9.42
C VAL A 347 -14.42 -17.59 10.65
N GLU A 348 -13.78 -17.41 11.79
CA GLU A 348 -14.39 -16.89 13.02
C GLU A 348 -13.91 -15.48 13.31
N GLY A 349 -14.67 -14.70 14.09
CA GLY A 349 -14.37 -13.31 14.37
C GLY A 349 -14.65 -12.35 13.21
N GLU A 350 -14.35 -11.07 13.42
CA GLU A 350 -14.66 -10.00 12.46
C GLU A 350 -13.44 -9.13 12.14
N GLY A 351 -13.39 -8.60 10.92
CA GLY A 351 -12.33 -7.68 10.48
C GLY A 351 -10.93 -8.26 10.69
N LEU A 352 -10.03 -7.45 11.27
CA LEU A 352 -8.64 -7.85 11.55
C LEU A 352 -8.50 -8.91 12.65
N SER A 353 -9.54 -9.11 13.46
CA SER A 353 -9.54 -10.16 14.49
C SER A 353 -9.98 -11.52 13.97
N SER A 354 -10.26 -11.63 12.67
CA SER A 354 -10.76 -12.86 12.08
C SER A 354 -9.67 -13.90 11.84
N SER A 355 -9.93 -15.15 12.22
CA SER A 355 -9.03 -16.31 12.09
C SER A 355 -9.67 -17.41 11.24
N GLN A 356 -8.84 -18.10 10.44
CA GLN A 356 -9.27 -19.33 9.77
C GLN A 356 -9.37 -20.47 10.78
N THR A 357 -10.47 -21.20 10.75
CA THR A 357 -10.71 -22.39 11.58
C THR A 357 -10.15 -23.66 10.91
N ASP A 358 -10.34 -24.83 11.54
CA ASP A 358 -10.01 -26.14 10.97
C ASP A 358 -11.17 -26.79 10.18
N HIS A 359 -12.29 -26.07 10.03
CA HIS A 359 -13.43 -26.52 9.24
C HIS A 359 -13.41 -25.85 7.86
N HIS A 360 -13.87 -26.58 6.84
CA HIS A 360 -13.99 -26.07 5.48
C HIS A 360 -15.40 -26.29 4.93
N GLN A 361 -15.75 -25.48 3.94
CA GLN A 361 -16.98 -25.58 3.17
C GLN A 361 -16.67 -25.67 1.68
N LEU A 362 -17.62 -26.13 0.88
CA LEU A 362 -17.52 -26.17 -0.57
C LEU A 362 -18.49 -25.16 -1.20
N ARG A 363 -18.05 -24.49 -2.26
CA ARG A 363 -18.89 -23.62 -3.09
C ARG A 363 -18.66 -23.86 -4.57
N SER A 364 -19.72 -23.69 -5.38
CA SER A 364 -19.63 -23.80 -6.83
C SER A 364 -19.36 -22.43 -7.43
N ILE A 365 -18.28 -22.32 -8.21
CA ILE A 365 -17.90 -21.09 -8.88
C ILE A 365 -17.54 -21.35 -10.34
N CYS A 366 -17.69 -20.33 -11.18
CA CYS A 366 -17.27 -20.39 -12.57
C CYS A 366 -16.83 -19.02 -13.11
N LEU A 367 -16.21 -19.06 -14.28
CA LEU A 367 -16.06 -17.95 -15.22
C LEU A 367 -17.01 -18.21 -16.40
N GLY A 368 -17.77 -17.20 -16.78
CA GLY A 368 -18.64 -17.23 -17.95
C GLY A 368 -18.21 -16.19 -18.98
N TYR A 369 -18.16 -16.59 -20.24
CA TYR A 369 -18.04 -15.67 -21.37
C TYR A 369 -19.44 -15.29 -21.83
N ILE A 370 -19.92 -14.15 -21.33
CA ILE A 370 -21.32 -13.73 -21.41
C ILE A 370 -21.47 -12.33 -22.01
N ASP A 371 -22.66 -12.00 -22.50
CA ASP A 371 -22.98 -10.71 -23.14
C ASP A 371 -22.46 -9.52 -22.31
N SER A 372 -21.83 -8.57 -22.99
CA SER A 372 -21.13 -7.43 -22.34
C SER A 372 -22.06 -6.45 -21.62
N ASP A 373 -23.37 -6.52 -21.88
CA ASP A 373 -24.40 -5.72 -21.21
C ASP A 373 -24.90 -6.34 -19.89
N ILE A 374 -24.41 -7.52 -19.52
CA ILE A 374 -24.71 -8.15 -18.23
C ILE A 374 -23.88 -7.51 -17.11
N LEU A 375 -24.58 -7.06 -16.07
CA LEU A 375 -23.98 -6.32 -14.96
C LEU A 375 -23.57 -7.21 -13.78
N GLU A 376 -22.73 -6.67 -12.92
CA GLU A 376 -22.50 -7.25 -11.59
C GLU A 376 -23.83 -7.35 -10.82
N GLU A 377 -23.96 -8.38 -9.98
CA GLU A 377 -25.15 -8.72 -9.18
C GLU A 377 -26.38 -9.19 -9.97
N GLU A 378 -26.31 -9.26 -11.31
CA GLU A 378 -27.40 -9.83 -12.09
C GLU A 378 -27.57 -11.33 -11.81
N ARG A 379 -28.84 -11.74 -11.67
CA ARG A 379 -29.23 -13.14 -11.52
C ARG A 379 -29.38 -13.80 -12.89
N LEU A 380 -28.74 -14.96 -13.03
CA LEU A 380 -28.72 -15.76 -14.24
C LEU A 380 -29.13 -17.20 -13.91
N THR A 381 -29.39 -17.99 -14.94
CA THR A 381 -29.51 -19.45 -14.82
C THR A 381 -28.46 -20.13 -15.70
N ILE A 382 -27.89 -21.22 -15.18
CA ILE A 382 -26.91 -22.04 -15.89
C ILE A 382 -27.52 -23.42 -16.13
N GLU A 383 -27.40 -23.94 -17.34
CA GLU A 383 -27.84 -25.29 -17.68
C GLU A 383 -26.82 -26.33 -17.16
N ILE A 384 -27.19 -27.03 -16.09
CA ILE A 384 -26.37 -28.07 -15.46
C ILE A 384 -27.12 -29.40 -15.55
N ARG A 385 -26.57 -30.35 -16.33
CA ARG A 385 -27.17 -31.68 -16.55
C ARG A 385 -28.66 -31.61 -16.95
N GLY A 386 -28.99 -30.68 -17.85
CA GLY A 386 -30.35 -30.47 -18.37
C GLY A 386 -31.30 -29.73 -17.41
N LYS A 387 -30.81 -29.19 -16.28
CA LYS A 387 -31.60 -28.39 -15.35
C LYS A 387 -31.09 -26.94 -15.32
N ALA A 388 -32.01 -25.99 -15.25
CA ALA A 388 -31.67 -24.60 -14.96
C ALA A 388 -31.33 -24.45 -13.47
N VAL A 389 -30.13 -23.96 -13.18
CA VAL A 389 -29.61 -23.74 -11.82
C VAL A 389 -29.32 -22.27 -11.64
N ASP A 390 -29.79 -21.70 -10.51
CA ASP A 390 -29.60 -20.28 -10.21
C ASP A 390 -28.12 -19.92 -10.01
N ALA A 391 -27.76 -18.75 -10.51
CA ALA A 391 -26.43 -18.19 -10.42
C ALA A 391 -26.47 -16.66 -10.35
N VAL A 392 -25.40 -16.04 -9.88
CA VAL A 392 -25.25 -14.58 -9.76
C VAL A 392 -23.91 -14.15 -10.32
N VAL A 393 -23.89 -13.11 -11.14
CA VAL A 393 -22.64 -12.47 -11.58
C VAL A 393 -22.04 -11.75 -10.38
N VAL A 394 -20.80 -12.12 -10.02
CA VAL A 394 -20.10 -11.52 -8.89
C VAL A 394 -18.87 -10.79 -9.38
N LYS A 395 -18.45 -9.78 -8.63
CA LYS A 395 -17.26 -9.01 -8.99
C LYS A 395 -15.98 -9.84 -8.85
N HIS A 396 -15.89 -10.62 -7.78
CA HIS A 396 -14.73 -11.47 -7.48
C HIS A 396 -15.18 -12.69 -6.67
N HIS A 397 -14.47 -13.81 -6.82
CA HIS A 397 -14.62 -14.98 -5.93
C HIS A 397 -13.69 -14.92 -4.71
N MET A 398 -12.57 -14.19 -4.79
CA MET A 398 -11.63 -13.96 -3.69
C MET A 398 -10.92 -12.59 -3.80
N ARG A 399 -10.29 -12.13 -2.71
CA ARG A 399 -9.40 -10.95 -2.66
C ARG A 399 -8.11 -11.27 -1.90
N SER A 400 -7.02 -10.62 -2.28
CA SER A 400 -5.69 -10.77 -1.68
C SER A 400 -5.14 -9.48 -1.06
N GLU A 401 -5.98 -8.47 -0.87
CA GLU A 401 -5.57 -7.16 -0.36
C GLU A 401 -5.31 -7.14 1.16
N ALA A 402 -5.56 -8.27 1.84
CA ALA A 402 -5.35 -8.43 3.28
C ALA A 402 -4.38 -9.61 3.56
N PRO A 403 -3.09 -9.48 3.22
CA PRO A 403 -2.08 -10.50 3.54
C PRO A 403 -2.05 -10.83 5.04
N PRO A 404 -1.65 -12.05 5.43
CA PRO A 404 -0.97 -13.05 4.60
C PRO A 404 -1.90 -14.02 3.85
N TYR A 405 -3.21 -13.93 4.04
CA TYR A 405 -4.17 -14.91 3.51
C TYR A 405 -4.92 -14.37 2.29
N ALA A 406 -5.13 -15.22 1.29
CA ALA A 406 -6.22 -15.03 0.34
C ALA A 406 -7.58 -15.17 1.05
N ARG A 407 -8.49 -14.23 0.81
CA ARG A 407 -9.81 -14.17 1.46
C ARG A 407 -10.90 -14.53 0.44
N PRO A 408 -11.65 -15.63 0.62
CA PRO A 408 -12.80 -15.93 -0.22
C PRO A 408 -13.90 -14.87 -0.03
N ILE A 409 -14.52 -14.42 -1.12
CA ILE A 409 -15.67 -13.53 -1.10
C ILE A 409 -16.91 -14.35 -1.40
N VAL A 410 -17.78 -14.51 -0.40
CA VAL A 410 -19.04 -15.23 -0.51
C VAL A 410 -20.15 -14.22 -0.80
N PHE A 411 -20.93 -14.45 -1.86
CA PHE A 411 -21.82 -13.45 -2.45
C PHE A 411 -22.96 -12.99 -1.52
N ASP A 412 -23.40 -13.85 -0.60
CA ASP A 412 -24.51 -13.62 0.34
C ASP A 412 -24.04 -13.46 1.79
N HIS A 413 -22.73 -13.28 2.01
CA HIS A 413 -22.21 -13.00 3.34
C HIS A 413 -22.71 -11.64 3.83
N LYS A 414 -23.36 -11.64 5.00
CA LYS A 414 -23.80 -10.43 5.69
C LYS A 414 -22.90 -10.20 6.88
N LEU A 415 -22.48 -8.94 7.07
CA LEU A 415 -21.84 -8.52 8.31
C LEU A 415 -22.87 -8.61 9.45
N GLU A 416 -22.45 -9.06 10.63
CA GLU A 416 -23.31 -8.94 11.81
C GLU A 416 -23.42 -7.45 12.15
N GLU A 417 -24.62 -6.91 12.01
CA GLU A 417 -24.90 -5.56 12.48
C GLU A 417 -24.92 -5.58 14.01
N LYS A 418 -23.95 -4.91 14.64
CA LYS A 418 -23.99 -4.69 16.09
C LYS A 418 -25.22 -3.87 16.40
N GLU A 419 -26.16 -4.45 17.16
CA GLU A 419 -27.35 -3.73 17.60
C GLU A 419 -26.95 -2.45 18.33
N LEU A 420 -27.54 -1.33 17.91
CA LEU A 420 -27.41 -0.09 18.65
C LEU A 420 -28.09 -0.26 20.01
N PRO A 421 -27.56 0.37 21.07
CA PRO A 421 -28.20 0.38 22.36
C PRO A 421 -29.68 0.78 22.30
N ALA A 422 -30.56 -0.08 22.80
CA ALA A 422 -31.97 0.24 22.97
C ALA A 422 -32.16 1.32 24.06
N GLY A 423 -33.20 2.15 23.92
CA GLY A 423 -33.57 3.16 24.91
C GLY A 423 -34.33 4.33 24.30
N ASP A 424 -35.03 5.09 25.14
CA ASP A 424 -35.62 6.37 24.72
C ASP A 424 -34.51 7.41 24.43
N THR A 425 -34.90 8.57 23.90
CA THR A 425 -33.94 9.64 23.57
C THR A 425 -33.19 10.15 24.80
N GLN A 426 -33.82 10.19 25.98
CA GLN A 426 -33.18 10.70 27.20
C GLN A 426 -32.09 9.75 27.71
N SER A 427 -32.36 8.44 27.70
CA SER A 427 -31.39 7.39 28.01
C SER A 427 -30.21 7.42 27.04
N ARG A 428 -30.46 7.64 25.74
CA ARG A 428 -29.39 7.76 24.73
C ARG A 428 -28.48 8.98 24.99
N VAL A 429 -29.05 10.12 25.40
CA VAL A 429 -28.27 11.31 25.79
C VAL A 429 -27.45 11.03 27.05
N GLY A 430 -28.06 10.47 28.11
CA GLY A 430 -27.34 10.12 29.34
C GLY A 430 -26.17 9.18 29.08
N ARG A 431 -26.39 8.14 28.27
CA ARG A 431 -25.34 7.20 27.86
C ARG A 431 -24.19 7.88 27.10
N LEU A 432 -24.48 8.83 26.20
CA LEU A 432 -23.44 9.56 25.48
C LEU A 432 -22.55 10.35 26.44
N LEU A 433 -23.16 11.06 27.39
CA LEU A 433 -22.43 11.84 28.40
C LEU A 433 -21.60 10.94 29.32
N GLU A 434 -22.17 9.86 29.83
CA GLU A 434 -21.48 8.88 30.69
C GLU A 434 -20.32 8.22 29.95
N LYS A 435 -20.51 7.76 28.71
CA LYS A 435 -19.45 7.14 27.91
C LYS A 435 -18.34 8.12 27.56
N THR A 436 -18.68 9.39 27.34
CA THR A 436 -17.69 10.46 27.12
C THR A 436 -16.85 10.69 28.37
N LEU A 437 -17.48 10.73 29.56
CA LEU A 437 -16.79 10.86 30.84
C LEU A 437 -15.88 9.65 31.11
N GLU A 438 -16.41 8.43 30.96
CA GLU A 438 -15.65 7.18 31.15
C GLU A 438 -14.41 7.14 30.24
N ASN A 439 -14.58 7.42 28.94
CA ASN A 439 -13.47 7.42 27.99
C ASN A 439 -12.43 8.49 28.33
N THR A 440 -12.88 9.70 28.69
CA THR A 440 -11.98 10.79 29.07
C THR A 440 -11.18 10.44 30.32
N LEU A 441 -11.83 9.91 31.37
CA LEU A 441 -11.16 9.48 32.59
C LEU A 441 -10.20 8.31 32.33
N TRP A 442 -10.60 7.34 31.51
CA TRP A 442 -9.73 6.22 31.15
C TRP A 442 -8.47 6.71 30.45
N ARG A 443 -8.60 7.52 29.39
CA ARG A 443 -7.47 8.13 28.67
C ARG A 443 -6.55 8.94 29.58
N GLN A 444 -7.11 9.77 30.45
CA GLN A 444 -6.34 10.72 31.27
C GLN A 444 -5.75 10.12 32.56
N LYS A 445 -6.34 9.05 33.11
CA LYS A 445 -5.98 8.56 34.46
C LYS A 445 -5.61 7.09 34.55
N SER A 446 -6.05 6.25 33.60
CA SER A 446 -5.86 4.80 33.68
C SER A 446 -5.04 4.22 32.54
N CYS A 447 -5.00 4.89 31.40
CA CYS A 447 -4.36 4.44 30.16
C CYS A 447 -2.96 5.02 30.01
N ILE A 448 -2.00 4.17 29.62
CA ILE A 448 -0.70 4.59 29.10
C ILE A 448 -0.82 4.64 27.58
N ASN A 449 -0.85 5.86 27.05
CA ASN A 449 -0.96 6.09 25.62
C ASN A 449 0.43 6.23 24.98
N LEU A 450 0.77 5.24 24.17
CA LEU A 450 2.00 5.21 23.38
C LEU A 450 1.70 5.35 21.88
N ILE A 451 0.52 5.81 21.47
CA ILE A 451 0.28 6.11 20.06
C ILE A 451 1.07 7.39 19.70
N PRO A 452 2.09 7.31 18.82
CA PRO A 452 3.04 8.41 18.57
C PRO A 452 2.44 9.62 17.84
N SER A 453 1.21 9.52 17.37
CA SER A 453 0.47 10.62 16.73
C SER A 453 -0.59 11.25 17.63
N GLU A 454 -0.73 10.76 18.87
CA GLU A 454 -1.72 11.28 19.81
C GLU A 454 -1.06 12.15 20.88
N MET A 455 -1.87 13.06 21.43
CA MET A 455 -1.42 14.02 22.42
C MET A 455 -2.62 14.57 23.20
N THR A 456 -2.48 14.70 24.52
CA THR A 456 -3.44 15.43 25.36
C THR A 456 -3.07 16.91 25.40
N ILE A 457 -3.88 17.79 24.82
CA ILE A 457 -3.70 19.26 24.94
C ILE A 457 -3.94 19.79 26.36
N SER A 458 -3.39 20.96 26.68
CA SER A 458 -3.50 21.54 28.02
C SER A 458 -4.94 21.92 28.40
N PRO A 459 -5.27 22.05 29.71
CA PRO A 459 -6.58 22.54 30.13
C PRO A 459 -6.96 23.88 29.50
N MET A 460 -6.02 24.84 29.43
CA MET A 460 -6.23 26.15 28.82
C MET A 460 -6.53 26.02 27.32
N THR A 461 -5.72 25.26 26.57
CA THR A 461 -5.96 25.01 25.14
C THR A 461 -7.32 24.34 24.90
N ARG A 462 -7.73 23.38 25.75
CA ARG A 462 -9.06 22.74 25.64
C ARG A 462 -10.19 23.72 25.85
N LEU A 463 -10.11 24.51 26.93
CA LEU A 463 -11.13 25.48 27.29
C LEU A 463 -11.32 26.49 26.16
N LEU A 464 -10.23 27.09 25.69
CA LEU A 464 -10.25 28.07 24.59
C LEU A 464 -10.75 27.48 23.26
N SER A 465 -10.53 26.18 23.03
CA SER A 465 -10.97 25.52 21.78
C SER A 465 -12.50 25.42 21.63
N VAL A 466 -13.23 25.51 22.74
CA VAL A 466 -14.70 25.36 22.78
C VAL A 466 -15.42 26.66 23.16
N MET A 467 -14.68 27.76 23.35
CA MET A 467 -15.26 29.09 23.58
C MET A 467 -16.02 29.60 22.35
N ASP A 468 -16.68 30.76 22.49
CA ASP A 468 -17.53 31.39 21.48
C ASP A 468 -17.00 31.37 20.03
N PRO A 469 -15.70 31.57 19.75
CA PRO A 469 -15.15 31.45 18.38
C PRO A 469 -15.47 30.12 17.67
N ALA A 470 -15.67 29.02 18.40
CA ALA A 470 -16.07 27.75 17.82
C ALA A 470 -17.40 27.81 17.02
N PHE A 471 -18.21 28.84 17.25
CA PHE A 471 -19.54 29.02 16.66
C PHE A 471 -19.65 30.25 15.72
N ARG A 472 -18.52 30.85 15.33
CA ARG A 472 -18.45 32.07 14.50
C ARG A 472 -17.82 31.84 13.12
N TYR A 473 -18.01 32.81 12.22
CA TYR A 473 -17.48 32.81 10.85
C TYR A 473 -16.52 33.99 10.65
N ALA A 474 -15.38 33.74 10.01
CA ALA A 474 -14.36 34.76 9.74
C ALA A 474 -13.66 34.54 8.38
N GLU A 475 -14.45 34.27 7.33
CA GLU A 475 -13.92 34.16 5.97
C GLU A 475 -13.31 35.49 5.52
N HIS A 476 -12.09 35.45 5.01
CA HIS A 476 -11.38 36.63 4.55
C HIS A 476 -10.33 36.26 3.51
N ARG A 477 -9.95 37.24 2.70
CA ARG A 477 -8.79 37.14 1.81
C ARG A 477 -8.03 38.45 1.76
N LYS A 478 -6.74 38.37 1.43
CA LYS A 478 -5.96 39.55 1.05
C LYS A 478 -6.50 40.14 -0.25
N SER A 479 -6.52 41.47 -0.31
CA SER A 479 -6.97 42.22 -1.49
C SER A 479 -5.95 43.27 -1.89
N ILE A 480 -5.31 43.07 -3.05
CA ILE A 480 -4.36 44.03 -3.65
C ILE A 480 -4.98 45.43 -3.78
N ALA A 481 -6.27 45.52 -4.11
CA ALA A 481 -6.99 46.79 -4.23
C ALA A 481 -7.05 47.60 -2.91
N PHE A 482 -6.82 46.93 -1.78
CA PHE A 482 -6.74 47.51 -0.45
C PHE A 482 -5.35 47.32 0.16
N TYR A 483 -4.30 47.40 -0.67
CA TYR A 483 -2.91 47.29 -0.26
C TYR A 483 -2.60 45.98 0.50
N ASP A 484 -3.16 44.88 -0.01
CA ASP A 484 -3.05 43.52 0.54
C ASP A 484 -3.60 43.34 1.96
N ALA A 485 -4.46 44.25 2.42
CA ALA A 485 -5.20 44.06 3.66
C ALA A 485 -6.11 42.83 3.59
N ASP A 486 -6.25 42.14 4.72
CA ASP A 486 -7.23 41.07 4.90
C ASP A 486 -8.64 41.65 4.96
N ILE A 487 -9.47 41.26 3.99
CA ILE A 487 -10.85 41.70 3.88
C ILE A 487 -11.77 40.59 4.35
N PHE A 488 -12.29 40.75 5.57
CA PHE A 488 -13.29 39.85 6.15
C PHE A 488 -14.67 40.07 5.52
N TYR A 489 -15.34 38.97 5.18
CA TYR A 489 -16.68 38.99 4.59
C TYR A 489 -17.79 39.18 5.62
N TYR A 490 -17.47 38.99 6.91
CA TYR A 490 -18.40 39.05 8.04
C TYR A 490 -17.93 40.10 9.06
N GLN A 491 -18.87 40.66 9.83
CA GLN A 491 -18.56 41.57 10.95
C GLN A 491 -18.28 40.80 12.25
N GLY A 492 -17.68 41.48 13.24
CA GLY A 492 -17.37 40.90 14.55
C GLY A 492 -16.13 40.00 14.56
N THR A 493 -15.23 40.21 13.60
CA THR A 493 -14.03 39.38 13.39
C THR A 493 -12.75 39.97 13.96
N ASP A 494 -12.80 41.14 14.60
CA ASP A 494 -11.60 41.85 15.09
C ASP A 494 -10.74 40.98 16.02
N PHE A 495 -11.38 40.29 16.98
CA PHE A 495 -10.69 39.37 17.88
C PHE A 495 -10.05 38.19 17.12
N ILE A 496 -10.70 37.70 16.07
CA ILE A 496 -10.18 36.59 15.27
C ILE A 496 -9.00 37.04 14.41
N CYS A 497 -9.09 38.23 13.83
CA CYS A 497 -7.99 38.87 13.12
C CYS A 497 -6.75 39.03 14.03
N GLU A 498 -6.95 39.44 15.29
CA GLU A 498 -5.88 39.50 16.28
C GLU A 498 -5.29 38.11 16.57
N VAL A 499 -6.14 37.10 16.81
CA VAL A 499 -5.73 35.70 17.07
C VAL A 499 -4.91 35.13 15.91
N GLU A 500 -5.35 35.33 14.67
CA GLU A 500 -4.63 34.87 13.47
C GLU A 500 -3.24 35.48 13.41
N ARG A 501 -3.12 36.80 13.56
CA ARG A 501 -1.84 37.51 13.48
C ARG A 501 -0.86 37.08 14.57
N MET A 502 -1.34 36.93 15.80
CA MET A 502 -0.50 36.46 16.92
C MET A 502 -0.07 35.01 16.71
N LEU A 503 -0.97 34.16 16.18
CA LEU A 503 -0.64 32.77 15.90
C LEU A 503 0.40 32.67 14.79
N GLU A 504 0.26 33.44 13.72
CA GLU A 504 1.24 33.50 12.65
C GLU A 504 2.61 33.99 13.16
N GLU A 505 2.65 34.98 14.05
CA GLU A 505 3.89 35.44 14.68
C GLU A 505 4.56 34.34 15.52
N GLU A 506 3.81 33.67 16.40
CA GLU A 506 4.35 32.60 17.23
C GLU A 506 4.79 31.38 16.42
N MET A 507 4.05 31.03 15.36
CA MET A 507 4.44 29.94 14.48
C MET A 507 5.66 30.28 13.64
N ARG A 508 5.81 31.52 13.14
CA ARG A 508 7.04 31.98 12.47
C ARG A 508 8.24 31.93 13.40
N LYS A 509 8.07 32.36 14.65
CA LYS A 509 9.11 32.28 15.70
C LYS A 509 9.49 30.83 16.01
N PHE A 510 8.51 29.93 16.08
CA PHE A 510 8.76 28.51 16.35
C PHE A 510 9.49 27.83 15.18
N LEU A 511 9.02 28.04 13.95
CA LEU A 511 9.57 27.44 12.74
C LEU A 511 10.88 28.08 12.27
N GLY A 512 11.15 29.32 12.70
CA GLY A 512 12.27 30.11 12.20
C GLY A 512 12.10 30.49 10.73
N CYS A 513 10.88 30.93 10.34
CA CYS A 513 10.56 31.22 8.95
C CYS A 513 9.84 32.55 8.72
N ASP A 514 9.83 33.00 7.46
CA ASP A 514 9.25 34.30 7.08
C ASP A 514 7.74 34.26 6.88
N ASN A 515 7.24 33.17 6.29
CA ASN A 515 5.83 33.01 5.94
C ASN A 515 5.24 31.77 6.60
N VAL A 516 3.99 31.86 7.07
CA VAL A 516 3.25 30.74 7.65
C VAL A 516 1.76 30.83 7.29
N GLU A 517 1.13 29.68 7.10
CA GLU A 517 -0.29 29.54 6.82
C GLU A 517 -0.90 28.56 7.84
N THR A 518 -1.83 29.05 8.65
CA THR A 518 -2.36 28.38 9.85
C THR A 518 -3.85 28.06 9.77
N ARG A 519 -4.52 28.48 8.68
CA ARG A 519 -5.96 28.26 8.46
C ARG A 519 -6.28 26.83 8.02
N LEU A 520 -5.27 26.03 7.69
CA LEU A 520 -5.45 24.65 7.26
C LEU A 520 -5.88 23.76 8.45
N ILE A 521 -6.99 23.04 8.33
CA ILE A 521 -7.58 22.23 9.42
C ILE A 521 -7.02 20.80 9.54
N SER A 522 -6.08 20.38 8.70
CA SER A 522 -5.36 19.09 8.87
C SER A 522 -4.03 19.07 8.12
N GLY A 523 -3.08 18.22 8.55
CA GLY A 523 -1.80 18.04 7.86
C GLY A 523 -1.95 17.46 6.44
N GLN A 524 -2.93 16.57 6.20
CA GLN A 524 -3.20 16.09 4.85
C GLN A 524 -3.68 17.24 3.94
N MET A 525 -4.53 18.13 4.46
CA MET A 525 -4.99 19.30 3.71
C MET A 525 -3.86 20.30 3.46
N ALA A 526 -2.92 20.46 4.41
CA ALA A 526 -1.71 21.26 4.19
C ALA A 526 -0.90 20.74 3.01
N ASN A 527 -0.70 19.42 2.93
CA ASN A 527 -0.01 18.80 1.78
C ASN A 527 -0.80 18.98 0.48
N THR A 528 -2.11 18.78 0.49
CA THR A 528 -2.97 19.03 -0.68
C THR A 528 -2.88 20.48 -1.17
N ALA A 529 -2.88 21.45 -0.24
CA ALA A 529 -2.74 22.87 -0.57
C ALA A 529 -1.39 23.15 -1.25
N VAL A 530 -0.30 22.57 -0.74
CA VAL A 530 1.03 22.66 -1.39
C VAL A 530 1.00 22.03 -2.79
N PHE A 531 0.42 20.85 -2.98
CA PHE A 531 0.36 20.22 -4.31
C PHE A 531 -0.50 21.02 -5.30
N SER A 532 -1.61 21.59 -4.82
CA SER A 532 -2.44 22.48 -5.62
C SER A 532 -1.73 23.80 -5.94
N ALA A 533 -0.92 24.32 -5.03
CA ALA A 533 -0.10 25.51 -5.24
C ALA A 533 1.01 25.22 -6.26
N MET A 534 1.66 24.07 -6.16
CA MET A 534 2.65 23.59 -7.13
C MET A 534 2.05 23.49 -8.54
N ALA A 535 0.85 22.92 -8.67
CA ALA A 535 0.15 22.88 -9.95
C ALA A 535 -0.17 24.29 -10.49
N ASP A 536 -0.64 25.22 -9.66
CA ASP A 536 -0.87 26.61 -10.09
C ASP A 536 0.43 27.30 -10.52
N PHE A 537 1.47 27.18 -9.69
CA PHE A 537 2.79 27.77 -9.91
C PHE A 537 3.41 27.28 -11.21
N ILE A 538 3.41 25.96 -11.45
CA ILE A 538 3.96 25.37 -12.66
C ILE A 538 3.26 25.86 -13.93
N ASN A 539 1.95 26.14 -13.86
CA ASN A 539 1.13 26.58 -14.99
C ASN A 539 0.94 28.09 -15.04
N ARG A 540 1.61 28.87 -14.17
CA ARG A 540 1.36 30.31 -13.98
C ARG A 540 1.52 31.16 -15.25
N ALA A 541 2.35 30.71 -16.19
CA ALA A 541 2.60 31.40 -17.46
C ALA A 541 1.57 31.07 -18.56
N ASP A 542 0.82 29.97 -18.43
CA ASP A 542 -0.25 29.59 -19.36
C ASP A 542 -1.47 29.06 -18.60
N ARG A 543 -2.40 29.97 -18.31
CA ARG A 543 -3.66 29.66 -17.63
C ARG A 543 -4.81 29.40 -18.62
N LYS A 544 -4.55 29.40 -19.94
CA LYS A 544 -5.58 29.22 -20.98
C LYS A 544 -5.62 27.79 -21.52
N SER A 545 -4.53 27.05 -21.38
CA SER A 545 -4.45 25.63 -21.70
C SER A 545 -4.86 24.76 -20.52
N GLU A 546 -5.14 23.47 -20.79
CA GLU A 546 -5.35 22.47 -19.75
C GLU A 546 -4.10 22.38 -18.86
N PRO A 547 -4.21 22.57 -17.53
CA PRO A 547 -3.05 22.58 -16.65
C PRO A 547 -2.29 21.25 -16.67
N ARG A 548 -0.97 21.30 -16.82
CA ARG A 548 -0.15 20.12 -16.63
C ARG A 548 -0.01 19.79 -15.14
N ARG A 549 0.20 18.51 -14.85
CA ARG A 549 0.53 18.00 -13.51
C ARG A 549 2.04 18.09 -13.25
N ILE A 550 2.44 17.84 -12.00
CA ILE A 550 3.85 17.74 -11.57
C ILE A 550 4.46 16.53 -12.29
N ARG A 551 5.53 16.75 -13.07
CA ARG A 551 6.07 15.74 -13.99
C ARG A 551 6.71 14.56 -13.28
N GLN A 552 7.34 14.81 -12.14
CA GLN A 552 8.05 13.78 -11.38
C GLN A 552 8.15 14.21 -9.91
N VAL A 553 7.88 13.28 -9.00
CA VAL A 553 8.00 13.47 -7.55
C VAL A 553 8.90 12.41 -6.95
N MET A 554 9.78 12.79 -6.02
CA MET A 554 10.52 11.85 -5.18
C MET A 554 10.00 11.88 -3.75
N HIS A 555 9.73 10.73 -3.12
CA HIS A 555 9.30 10.69 -1.71
C HIS A 555 9.63 9.38 -0.99
N ASN A 556 9.43 9.35 0.34
CA ASN A 556 9.57 8.13 1.12
C ASN A 556 8.40 7.16 0.84
N HIS A 557 8.69 5.92 0.45
CA HIS A 557 7.66 4.91 0.16
C HIS A 557 6.85 4.58 1.43
N ILE A 558 5.54 4.35 1.29
CA ILE A 558 4.66 4.02 2.42
C ILE A 558 5.12 2.77 3.21
N GLY A 559 5.60 1.75 2.49
CA GLY A 559 6.17 0.54 3.08
C GLY A 559 7.52 0.75 3.79
N LYS A 560 8.20 1.88 3.56
CA LYS A 560 9.46 2.25 4.23
C LYS A 560 9.25 3.42 5.21
N GLY A 561 8.05 3.51 5.79
CA GLY A 561 7.69 4.51 6.80
C GLY A 561 7.11 5.81 6.26
N GLY A 562 6.94 5.97 4.94
CA GLY A 562 6.31 7.13 4.32
C GLY A 562 4.86 7.40 4.79
N HIS A 563 4.37 8.62 4.62
CA HIS A 563 2.99 8.99 4.94
C HIS A 563 2.07 8.94 3.71
N LEU A 564 0.80 8.57 3.92
CA LEU A 564 -0.22 8.37 2.89
C LEU A 564 -0.42 9.61 1.99
N SER A 565 -0.40 10.82 2.56
CA SER A 565 -0.63 12.04 1.79
C SER A 565 0.41 12.30 0.71
N ALA A 566 1.65 11.82 0.89
CA ALA A 566 2.71 11.97 -0.11
C ALA A 566 2.61 10.90 -1.22
N GLN A 567 1.76 9.88 -1.08
CA GLN A 567 1.64 8.78 -2.02
C GLN A 567 0.60 9.05 -3.12
N PRO A 568 0.71 8.43 -4.32
CA PRO A 568 -0.31 8.54 -5.37
C PRO A 568 -1.66 7.88 -5.04
N MET A 569 -1.72 7.11 -3.96
CA MET A 569 -2.96 6.58 -3.41
C MET A 569 -3.63 7.54 -2.39
N GLY A 570 -2.93 8.59 -1.97
CA GLY A 570 -3.43 9.66 -1.09
C GLY A 570 -3.54 11.01 -1.80
N ALA A 571 -3.22 12.10 -1.10
CA ALA A 571 -3.42 13.47 -1.57
C ALA A 571 -2.65 13.83 -2.85
N LEU A 572 -1.53 13.17 -3.15
CA LEU A 572 -0.73 13.46 -4.35
C LEU A 572 -1.40 13.00 -5.66
N LYS A 573 -2.36 12.06 -5.60
CA LYS A 573 -2.94 11.35 -6.75
C LYS A 573 -3.28 12.23 -7.95
N ASP A 574 -3.94 13.35 -7.71
CA ASP A 574 -4.49 14.20 -8.76
C ASP A 574 -3.52 15.29 -9.25
N TYR A 575 -2.38 15.44 -8.57
CA TYR A 575 -1.38 16.48 -8.85
C TYR A 575 -0.11 15.97 -9.52
N VAL A 576 0.11 14.65 -9.53
CA VAL A 576 1.24 14.03 -10.22
C VAL A 576 0.85 13.53 -11.62
N ALA A 577 1.76 13.70 -12.58
CA ALA A 577 1.61 13.20 -13.93
C ALA A 577 1.67 11.66 -13.96
N ARG A 578 1.29 11.08 -15.10
CA ARG A 578 1.63 9.69 -15.40
C ARG A 578 2.95 9.65 -16.16
N ASP A 579 3.85 8.78 -15.72
CA ASP A 579 5.07 8.50 -16.46
C ASP A 579 4.70 7.75 -17.75
N PRO A 580 5.02 8.27 -18.94
CA PRO A 580 4.69 7.62 -20.20
C PRO A 580 5.43 6.29 -20.40
N ARG A 581 6.55 6.05 -19.72
CA ARG A 581 7.31 4.79 -19.78
C ARG A 581 6.58 3.72 -18.98
N THR A 582 6.25 3.98 -17.72
CA THR A 582 5.64 2.97 -16.83
C THR A 582 4.11 2.97 -16.84
N GLU A 583 3.47 4.01 -17.39
CA GLU A 583 2.02 4.29 -17.33
C GLU A 583 1.44 4.41 -15.91
N LYS A 584 2.32 4.43 -14.90
CA LYS A 584 2.04 4.63 -13.48
C LYS A 584 2.17 6.12 -13.11
N PRO A 585 1.70 6.56 -11.92
CA PRO A 585 2.03 7.88 -11.41
C PRO A 585 3.54 8.11 -11.42
N ALA A 586 3.99 9.27 -11.88
CA ALA A 586 5.40 9.63 -12.06
C ALA A 586 6.06 9.94 -10.70
N VAL A 587 6.29 8.88 -9.96
CA VAL A 587 6.87 8.89 -8.62
C VAL A 587 8.05 7.94 -8.59
N VAL A 588 9.12 8.38 -7.94
CA VAL A 588 10.26 7.54 -7.57
C VAL A 588 10.42 7.58 -6.05
N ASN A 589 10.77 6.46 -5.45
CA ASN A 589 10.95 6.40 -4.00
C ASN A 589 12.40 6.59 -3.58
N PHE A 590 12.60 7.18 -2.39
CA PHE A 590 13.93 7.18 -1.79
C PHE A 590 14.40 5.73 -1.53
N PRO A 591 15.57 5.34 -2.03
CA PRO A 591 16.19 4.08 -1.64
C PRO A 591 16.61 4.16 -0.17
N VAL A 592 16.60 3.02 0.51
CA VAL A 592 16.98 2.91 1.93
C VAL A 592 18.15 1.96 2.08
N LEU A 593 18.91 2.11 3.17
CA LEU A 593 20.02 1.21 3.46
C LEU A 593 19.50 -0.21 3.74
N ALA A 594 20.24 -1.22 3.26
CA ALA A 594 19.86 -2.62 3.40
C ALA A 594 19.89 -3.12 4.87
N ASP A 595 20.84 -2.61 5.66
CA ASP A 595 21.04 -2.90 7.07
C ASP A 595 20.24 -1.95 8.00
N ASN A 596 19.85 -0.78 7.49
CA ASN A 596 18.98 0.16 8.20
C ASN A 596 17.90 0.74 7.26
N PRO A 597 16.76 0.05 7.09
CA PRO A 597 15.72 0.43 6.15
C PRO A 597 14.92 1.68 6.56
N PHE A 598 15.23 2.27 7.71
CA PHE A 598 14.65 3.53 8.18
C PHE A 598 15.43 4.75 7.69
N LYS A 599 16.65 4.57 7.17
CA LYS A 599 17.54 5.63 6.70
C LYS A 599 17.67 5.60 5.16
N VAL A 600 17.65 6.78 4.55
CA VAL A 600 17.83 6.93 3.10
C VAL A 600 19.27 6.56 2.71
N ASP A 601 19.42 5.77 1.66
CA ASP A 601 20.70 5.56 0.97
C ASP A 601 21.00 6.79 0.11
N VAL A 602 21.77 7.73 0.67
CA VAL A 602 22.06 9.01 0.01
C VAL A 602 22.73 8.81 -1.35
N PRO A 603 23.85 8.05 -1.51
CA PRO A 603 24.44 7.80 -2.82
C PRO A 603 23.46 7.26 -3.88
N ALA A 604 22.60 6.31 -3.50
CA ALA A 604 21.59 5.78 -4.42
C ALA A 604 20.49 6.81 -4.73
N ALA A 605 20.08 7.60 -3.74
CA ALA A 605 19.09 8.67 -3.92
C ALA A 605 19.61 9.74 -4.90
N LEU A 606 20.87 10.17 -4.77
CA LEU A 606 21.47 11.18 -5.66
C LEU A 606 21.50 10.71 -7.12
N LYS A 607 21.81 9.42 -7.37
CA LYS A 607 21.75 8.84 -8.72
C LYS A 607 20.34 8.91 -9.31
N LEU A 608 19.32 8.60 -8.51
CA LEU A 608 17.92 8.70 -8.95
C LEU A 608 17.49 10.15 -9.16
N ILE A 609 17.95 11.10 -8.34
CA ILE A 609 17.67 12.53 -8.55
C ILE A 609 18.26 12.99 -9.88
N ASP A 610 19.47 12.56 -10.23
CA ASP A 610 20.10 12.90 -11.51
C ASP A 610 19.36 12.29 -12.71
N GLU A 611 18.93 11.03 -12.59
CA GLU A 611 18.18 10.30 -13.63
C GLU A 611 16.77 10.89 -13.84
N TYR A 612 16.01 11.09 -12.76
CA TYR A 612 14.58 11.43 -12.82
C TYR A 612 14.30 12.93 -12.78
N ARG A 613 15.24 13.75 -12.30
CA ARG A 613 15.13 15.23 -12.19
C ARG A 613 13.75 15.68 -11.62
N PRO A 614 13.38 15.27 -10.40
CA PRO A 614 12.05 15.52 -9.84
C PRO A 614 11.73 17.02 -9.71
N GLU A 615 10.48 17.43 -9.96
CA GLU A 615 10.04 18.82 -9.74
C GLU A 615 9.72 19.08 -8.25
N LEU A 616 9.39 18.02 -7.50
CA LEU A 616 9.09 18.04 -6.07
C LEU A 616 9.76 16.87 -5.36
N ILE A 617 10.44 17.16 -4.26
CA ILE A 617 11.02 16.16 -3.35
C ILE A 617 10.33 16.28 -2.00
N ILE A 618 9.78 15.19 -1.48
CA ILE A 618 9.01 15.18 -0.22
C ILE A 618 9.66 14.24 0.79
N PHE A 619 10.24 14.82 1.84
CA PHE A 619 10.59 14.11 3.06
C PHE A 619 9.36 14.02 3.95
N GLY A 620 8.63 12.91 3.90
CA GLY A 620 7.34 12.78 4.56
C GLY A 620 7.11 11.37 5.10
N LYS A 621 7.56 11.15 6.34
CA LYS A 621 7.46 9.88 7.04
C LYS A 621 6.48 9.94 8.22
N SER A 622 5.75 8.85 8.40
CA SER A 622 4.99 8.54 9.61
C SER A 622 5.83 7.81 10.65
N MET A 623 6.79 7.01 10.17
CA MET A 623 7.71 6.24 11.00
C MET A 623 9.09 6.90 10.92
N VAL A 624 9.40 7.72 11.92
CA VAL A 624 10.59 8.59 11.93
C VAL A 624 11.40 8.23 13.16
N ILE A 625 12.54 7.56 12.96
CA ILE A 625 13.51 7.26 14.03
C ILE A 625 14.90 7.82 13.71
N HIS A 626 15.08 8.43 12.53
CA HIS A 626 16.31 9.07 12.06
C HIS A 626 16.00 10.42 11.42
N LYS A 627 17.02 11.27 11.33
CA LYS A 627 16.99 12.49 10.50
C LYS A 627 16.97 12.16 9.01
N GLU A 628 16.34 13.04 8.23
CA GLU A 628 16.36 12.95 6.76
C GLU A 628 17.54 13.75 6.16
N PRO A 629 18.14 13.30 5.04
CA PRO A 629 19.33 13.92 4.44
C PRO A 629 19.00 15.16 3.58
N VAL A 630 18.38 16.17 4.20
CA VAL A 630 17.92 17.38 3.49
C VAL A 630 19.12 18.18 2.94
N ALA A 631 20.16 18.37 3.75
CA ALA A 631 21.34 19.16 3.38
C ALA A 631 22.14 18.53 2.23
N GLU A 632 22.36 17.21 2.30
CA GLU A 632 23.09 16.47 1.27
C GLU A 632 22.36 16.52 -0.08
N ILE A 633 21.02 16.41 -0.05
CA ILE A 633 20.20 16.50 -1.27
C ILE A 633 20.19 17.94 -1.79
N ARG A 634 19.98 18.96 -0.95
CA ARG A 634 20.04 20.37 -1.36
C ARG A 634 21.36 20.70 -2.05
N GLN A 635 22.49 20.33 -1.44
CA GLN A 635 23.82 20.55 -2.00
C GLN A 635 23.96 19.93 -3.40
N PHE A 636 23.43 18.72 -3.60
CA PHE A 636 23.45 18.07 -4.90
C PHE A 636 22.58 18.78 -5.94
N LEU A 637 21.36 19.19 -5.56
CA LEU A 637 20.45 19.92 -6.45
C LEU A 637 21.09 21.23 -6.95
N ASP A 638 21.73 21.98 -6.04
CA ASP A 638 22.47 23.20 -6.37
C ASP A 638 23.64 22.92 -7.32
N THR A 639 24.45 21.92 -7.00
CA THR A 639 25.62 21.55 -7.80
C THR A 639 25.24 21.10 -9.21
N GLN A 640 24.14 20.35 -9.35
CA GLN A 640 23.67 19.80 -10.62
C GLN A 640 22.65 20.70 -11.34
N ALA A 641 22.36 21.88 -10.79
CA ALA A 641 21.35 22.83 -11.25
C ALA A 641 19.98 22.17 -11.50
N VAL A 642 19.58 21.23 -10.64
CA VAL A 642 18.27 20.57 -10.70
C VAL A 642 17.24 21.51 -10.07
N LYS A 643 16.25 21.94 -10.84
CA LYS A 643 15.15 22.76 -10.33
C LYS A 643 14.10 21.88 -9.64
N SER A 644 14.19 21.76 -8.33
CA SER A 644 13.25 21.02 -7.48
C SER A 644 12.83 21.87 -6.29
N VAL A 645 11.56 21.74 -5.91
CA VAL A 645 11.08 22.22 -4.59
C VAL A 645 11.28 21.10 -3.58
N VAL A 646 11.99 21.39 -2.48
CA VAL A 646 12.23 20.48 -1.36
C VAL A 646 11.20 20.75 -0.26
N MET A 647 10.32 19.79 -0.05
CA MET A 647 9.27 19.83 0.96
C MET A 647 9.60 18.87 2.11
N TYR A 648 9.55 19.38 3.34
CA TYR A 648 9.70 18.58 4.55
C TYR A 648 8.37 18.51 5.32
N ASP A 649 7.71 17.36 5.30
CA ASP A 649 6.52 17.10 6.12
C ASP A 649 6.96 16.61 7.50
N MET A 650 6.95 17.54 8.45
CA MET A 650 7.33 17.36 9.84
C MET A 650 6.16 16.92 10.71
N ALA A 651 5.03 16.41 10.19
CA ALA A 651 3.84 16.17 11.00
C ALA A 651 4.07 15.37 12.29
N HIS A 652 4.90 14.32 12.25
CA HIS A 652 5.24 13.54 13.46
C HIS A 652 6.32 14.16 14.34
N VAL A 653 7.15 15.05 13.81
CA VAL A 653 8.33 15.61 14.49
C VAL A 653 8.25 17.13 14.67
N LEU A 654 7.10 17.76 14.36
CA LEU A 654 6.92 19.21 14.40
C LEU A 654 7.30 19.78 15.76
N GLY A 655 6.90 19.14 16.87
CA GLY A 655 7.27 19.61 18.20
C GLY A 655 8.74 19.40 18.57
N LEU A 656 9.49 18.66 17.74
CA LEU A 656 10.91 18.34 17.93
C LEU A 656 11.84 19.12 16.99
N ILE A 657 11.31 19.80 15.98
CA ILE A 657 12.15 20.58 15.06
C ILE A 657 12.89 21.69 15.81
N GLY A 658 14.11 21.95 15.37
CA GLY A 658 15.05 22.84 16.05
C GLY A 658 16.38 22.14 16.38
N PRO A 659 17.21 22.77 17.22
CA PRO A 659 18.58 22.32 17.50
C PRO A 659 18.70 20.91 18.09
N HIS A 660 17.64 20.39 18.71
CA HIS A 660 17.64 19.09 19.38
C HIS A 660 17.42 17.89 18.44
N PHE A 661 16.86 18.11 17.24
CA PHE A 661 16.62 17.05 16.26
C PHE A 661 17.02 17.49 14.84
N GLN A 662 16.15 18.17 14.11
CA GLN A 662 16.35 18.52 12.70
C GLN A 662 15.94 19.97 12.45
N GLN A 663 16.69 20.67 11.59
CA GLN A 663 16.45 22.07 11.25
C GLN A 663 16.20 22.21 9.74
N PRO A 664 14.99 21.87 9.24
CA PRO A 664 14.73 21.71 7.81
C PRO A 664 15.13 22.92 6.95
N PHE A 665 14.82 24.15 7.39
CA PHE A 665 15.18 25.36 6.63
C PHE A 665 16.69 25.63 6.60
N ALA A 666 17.40 25.43 7.72
CA ALA A 666 18.85 25.57 7.76
C ALA A 666 19.56 24.52 6.91
N GLU A 667 18.93 23.36 6.74
CA GLU A 667 19.38 22.25 5.90
C GLU A 667 18.94 22.40 4.42
N GLY A 668 18.10 23.38 4.09
CA GLY A 668 17.75 23.71 2.71
C GLY A 668 16.41 23.20 2.19
N ALA A 669 15.45 22.89 3.07
CA ALA A 669 14.05 22.75 2.67
C ALA A 669 13.47 24.10 2.22
N ASP A 670 12.68 24.08 1.14
CA ASP A 670 12.00 25.26 0.59
C ASP A 670 10.66 25.52 1.32
N ILE A 671 9.93 24.44 1.60
CA ILE A 671 8.63 24.44 2.27
C ILE A 671 8.62 23.38 3.35
N VAL A 672 7.99 23.69 4.48
CA VAL A 672 7.68 22.71 5.52
C VAL A 672 6.17 22.59 5.69
N THR A 673 5.68 21.38 5.95
CA THR A 673 4.28 21.14 6.32
C THR A 673 4.20 20.34 7.61
N GLY A 674 3.09 20.43 8.32
CA GLY A 674 2.97 19.71 9.58
C GLY A 674 1.56 19.56 10.11
N SER A 675 1.44 18.76 11.16
CA SER A 675 0.24 18.57 11.98
C SER A 675 0.49 19.15 13.36
N THR A 676 -0.39 20.02 13.84
CA THR A 676 -0.19 20.77 15.08
C THR A 676 -0.68 20.06 16.34
N HIS A 677 -0.88 18.74 16.32
CA HIS A 677 -1.49 17.96 17.43
C HIS A 677 -0.72 16.68 17.82
N LYS A 678 0.43 16.43 17.19
CA LYS A 678 1.26 15.24 17.45
C LYS A 678 2.31 15.59 18.52
N THR A 679 3.60 15.56 18.15
CA THR A 679 4.68 16.07 19.01
C THR A 679 4.53 17.57 19.27
N PHE A 680 4.00 18.33 18.30
CA PHE A 680 3.49 19.67 18.58
C PHE A 680 2.14 19.52 19.26
N PHE A 681 2.08 19.91 20.52
CA PHE A 681 0.98 19.57 21.40
C PHE A 681 -0.19 20.58 21.37
N GLY A 682 -0.58 21.01 20.18
CA GLY A 682 -1.70 21.91 19.95
C GLY A 682 -2.97 21.21 19.43
N THR A 683 -3.88 22.00 18.87
CA THR A 683 -5.17 21.50 18.36
C THR A 683 -5.01 20.77 17.02
N GLN A 684 -5.99 19.95 16.64
CA GLN A 684 -5.95 19.16 15.40
C GLN A 684 -6.10 20.04 14.16
N ARG A 685 -4.96 20.55 13.66
CA ARG A 685 -4.86 21.40 12.46
C ARG A 685 -3.63 21.04 11.62
N GLY A 686 -3.49 21.71 10.48
CA GLY A 686 -2.31 21.69 9.63
C GLY A 686 -1.59 23.03 9.65
N VAL A 687 -0.33 23.03 9.24
CA VAL A 687 0.46 24.25 9.04
C VAL A 687 1.36 24.10 7.83
N VAL A 688 1.61 25.20 7.13
CA VAL A 688 2.64 25.30 6.09
C VAL A 688 3.53 26.50 6.42
N GLY A 689 4.85 26.37 6.26
CA GLY A 689 5.80 27.47 6.39
C GLY A 689 6.77 27.50 5.21
N SER A 690 7.31 28.69 4.91
CA SER A 690 8.36 28.88 3.89
C SER A 690 9.28 30.05 4.23
N ASN A 691 10.47 30.05 3.62
CA ASN A 691 11.44 31.15 3.66
C ASN A 691 11.52 31.94 2.34
N PHE A 692 10.52 31.80 1.48
CA PHE A 692 10.50 32.53 0.21
C PHE A 692 10.40 34.03 0.46
N LYS A 693 11.27 34.79 -0.22
CA LYS A 693 11.27 36.26 -0.16
C LYS A 693 10.48 36.84 -1.31
N GLU A 694 9.77 37.95 -1.10
CA GLU A 694 8.90 38.59 -2.11
C GLU A 694 9.55 38.82 -3.48
N ASN A 695 10.87 39.03 -3.51
CA ASN A 695 11.64 39.27 -4.72
C ASN A 695 12.13 37.98 -5.42
N GLU A 696 11.84 36.79 -4.89
CA GLU A 696 12.24 35.49 -5.43
C GLU A 696 11.15 34.86 -6.31
N GLU A 697 11.57 34.06 -7.31
CA GLU A 697 10.64 33.35 -8.21
C GLU A 697 9.63 32.48 -7.44
N LEU A 698 10.11 31.79 -6.40
CA LEU A 698 9.31 30.87 -5.59
C LEU A 698 8.30 31.58 -4.68
N TYR A 699 8.36 32.90 -4.49
CA TYR A 699 7.34 33.59 -3.73
C TYR A 699 5.95 33.50 -4.37
N THR A 700 5.88 33.44 -5.70
CA THR A 700 4.61 33.23 -6.40
C THR A 700 3.99 31.85 -6.12
N LEU A 701 4.77 30.87 -5.66
CA LEU A 701 4.27 29.60 -5.13
C LEU A 701 3.64 29.80 -3.74
N TRP A 702 4.22 30.65 -2.88
CA TRP A 702 3.61 31.04 -1.61
C TRP A 702 2.27 31.76 -1.82
N GLU A 703 2.21 32.75 -2.71
CA GLU A 703 0.95 33.43 -3.01
C GLU A 703 -0.10 32.47 -3.59
N ALA A 704 0.34 31.48 -4.37
CA ALA A 704 -0.54 30.42 -4.84
C ALA A 704 -1.06 29.58 -3.68
N LEU A 705 -0.20 29.22 -2.71
CA LEU A 705 -0.59 28.49 -1.52
C LEU A 705 -1.67 29.24 -0.73
N ASP A 706 -1.49 30.54 -0.44
CA ASP A 706 -2.48 31.35 0.28
C ASP A 706 -3.86 31.28 -0.40
N ARG A 707 -3.89 31.42 -1.74
CA ARG A 707 -5.13 31.32 -2.55
C ARG A 707 -5.71 29.91 -2.59
N ARG A 708 -4.87 28.87 -2.51
CA ARG A 708 -5.31 27.47 -2.48
C ARG A 708 -5.74 27.04 -1.08
N THR A 709 -5.30 27.71 -0.03
CA THR A 709 -5.87 27.58 1.31
C THR A 709 -7.26 28.22 1.35
N PHE A 710 -7.38 29.52 1.10
CA PHE A 710 -8.67 30.20 0.98
C PHE A 710 -8.73 31.02 -0.33
N PRO A 711 -9.81 30.89 -1.12
CA PRO A 711 -11.01 30.08 -0.89
C PRO A 711 -10.87 28.62 -1.37
N GLY A 712 -9.65 28.14 -1.65
CA GLY A 712 -9.44 26.86 -2.31
C GLY A 712 -9.78 25.61 -1.50
N SER A 713 -9.40 25.57 -0.22
CA SER A 713 -9.48 24.36 0.64
C SER A 713 -10.36 24.55 1.86
N VAL A 714 -10.54 25.78 2.33
CA VAL A 714 -11.42 26.11 3.46
C VAL A 714 -12.43 27.20 3.06
N SER A 715 -13.61 27.16 3.67
CA SER A 715 -14.54 28.28 3.72
C SER A 715 -14.29 29.06 5.01
N ASN A 716 -14.78 28.55 6.14
CA ASN A 716 -14.35 28.93 7.49
C ASN A 716 -13.28 27.95 7.99
N HIS A 717 -12.39 28.41 8.88
CA HIS A 717 -11.19 27.65 9.28
C HIS A 717 -11.19 27.30 10.79
N HIS A 718 -12.36 26.98 11.34
CA HIS A 718 -12.56 26.42 12.69
C HIS A 718 -11.94 27.28 13.82
N LEU A 719 -12.51 28.46 14.05
CA LEU A 719 -11.89 29.52 14.85
C LEU A 719 -11.65 29.16 16.32
N GLY A 720 -12.51 28.31 16.93
CA GLY A 720 -12.28 27.80 18.29
C GLY A 720 -10.94 27.06 18.39
N THR A 721 -10.73 26.05 17.54
CA THR A 721 -9.45 25.31 17.53
C THR A 721 -8.26 26.17 17.09
N LEU A 722 -8.48 27.26 16.34
CA LEU A 722 -7.43 28.23 16.00
C LEU A 722 -6.99 29.01 17.25
N LEU A 723 -7.94 29.50 18.04
CA LEU A 723 -7.67 30.15 19.33
C LEU A 723 -6.97 29.20 20.30
N GLY A 724 -7.41 27.94 20.36
CA GLY A 724 -6.71 26.91 21.14
C GLY A 724 -5.27 26.67 20.64
N LEU A 725 -5.04 26.71 19.32
CA LEU A 725 -3.71 26.54 18.74
C LEU A 725 -2.76 27.67 19.14
N LEU A 726 -3.25 28.91 19.18
CA LEU A 726 -2.48 30.05 19.68
C LEU A 726 -1.97 29.81 21.10
N MET A 727 -2.85 29.38 22.00
CA MET A 727 -2.45 29.03 23.38
C MET A 727 -1.37 27.94 23.40
N ALA A 728 -1.53 26.91 22.58
CA ALA A 728 -0.53 25.85 22.48
C ALA A 728 0.79 26.32 21.85
N ALA A 729 0.76 27.31 20.96
CA ALA A 729 1.96 27.91 20.39
C ALA A 729 2.76 28.69 21.44
N TYR A 730 2.07 29.42 22.34
CA TYR A 730 2.72 30.05 23.50
C TYR A 730 3.38 29.00 24.41
N GLU A 731 2.66 27.93 24.76
CA GLU A 731 3.23 26.84 25.56
C GLU A 731 4.42 26.20 24.86
N MET A 732 4.31 25.88 23.56
CA MET A 732 5.39 25.27 22.81
C MET A 732 6.64 26.17 22.79
N ASN A 733 6.49 27.44 22.44
CA ASN A 733 7.64 28.36 22.38
C ASN A 733 8.29 28.59 23.74
N TYR A 734 7.52 28.50 24.83
CA TYR A 734 8.04 28.63 26.19
C TYR A 734 8.77 27.36 26.67
N PHE A 735 8.22 26.18 26.40
CA PHE A 735 8.71 24.91 26.96
C PHE A 735 9.58 24.07 26.02
N LYS A 736 9.72 24.42 24.73
CA LYS A 736 10.30 23.55 23.70
C LYS A 736 11.66 22.96 24.06
N ASP A 737 12.62 23.74 24.56
CA ASP A 737 13.99 23.25 24.74
C ASP A 737 14.05 22.12 25.81
N GLU A 738 13.30 22.29 26.90
CA GLU A 738 13.17 21.27 27.94
C GLU A 738 12.35 20.07 27.44
N TYR A 739 11.19 20.33 26.84
CA TYR A 739 10.28 19.29 26.32
C TYR A 739 10.97 18.40 25.28
N GLN A 740 11.62 18.99 24.28
CA GLN A 740 12.29 18.28 23.19
C GLN A 740 13.39 17.38 23.73
N SER A 741 14.25 17.93 24.60
CA SER A 741 15.34 17.19 25.25
C SER A 741 14.81 16.00 26.06
N LYS A 742 13.77 16.21 26.88
CA LYS A 742 13.14 15.17 27.70
C LYS A 742 12.50 14.07 26.85
N VAL A 743 11.77 14.44 25.79
CA VAL A 743 11.12 13.46 24.89
C VAL A 743 12.15 12.55 24.22
N ILE A 744 13.24 13.11 23.69
CA ILE A 744 14.28 12.32 23.02
C ILE A 744 15.00 11.42 24.04
N ALA A 745 15.36 11.94 25.22
CA ALA A 745 15.99 11.15 26.28
C ALA A 745 15.10 9.99 26.75
N ASN A 746 13.81 10.24 26.97
CA ASN A 746 12.82 9.23 27.34
C ASN A 746 12.65 8.16 26.25
N ALA A 747 12.63 8.54 24.97
CA ALA A 747 12.48 7.59 23.86
C ALA A 747 13.67 6.64 23.77
N LYS A 748 14.89 7.19 23.88
CA LYS A 748 16.13 6.40 23.93
C LYS A 748 16.17 5.47 25.14
N SER A 749 15.80 5.97 26.31
CA SER A 749 15.74 5.15 27.53
C SER A 749 14.73 4.03 27.41
N PHE A 750 13.54 4.32 26.88
CA PHE A 750 12.51 3.33 26.64
C PHE A 750 12.93 2.26 25.63
N ALA A 751 13.59 2.66 24.53
CA ALA A 751 14.10 1.73 23.52
C ALA A 751 15.15 0.79 24.11
N ARG A 752 16.12 1.30 24.89
CA ARG A 752 17.10 0.46 25.59
C ARG A 752 16.43 -0.47 26.59
N ALA A 753 15.49 0.03 27.39
CA ALA A 753 14.77 -0.76 28.38
C ALA A 753 14.01 -1.94 27.75
N LEU A 754 13.32 -1.71 26.63
CA LEU A 754 12.64 -2.76 25.88
C LEU A 754 13.64 -3.79 25.31
N LYS A 755 14.80 -3.33 24.83
CA LYS A 755 15.84 -4.22 24.33
C LYS A 755 16.43 -5.08 25.46
N ASP A 756 16.74 -4.47 26.60
CA ASP A 756 17.35 -5.12 27.76
C ASP A 756 16.44 -6.17 28.39
N CYS A 757 15.11 -5.98 28.32
CA CYS A 757 14.14 -6.99 28.78
C CYS A 757 13.84 -8.10 27.74
N GLY A 758 14.52 -8.07 26.58
CA GLY A 758 14.51 -9.14 25.59
C GLY A 758 13.55 -8.95 24.42
N LEU A 759 12.96 -7.77 24.23
CA LEU A 759 12.15 -7.46 23.05
C LEU A 759 13.03 -7.06 21.85
N ASP A 760 12.50 -7.28 20.65
CA ASP A 760 13.19 -6.94 19.41
C ASP A 760 12.90 -5.49 19.00
N VAL A 761 13.82 -4.58 19.34
CA VAL A 761 13.69 -3.14 19.06
C VAL A 761 14.41 -2.81 17.76
N ALA A 762 13.69 -2.19 16.82
CA ALA A 762 14.24 -1.77 15.53
C ALA A 762 14.98 -0.43 15.64
N GLY A 763 15.95 -0.22 14.74
CA GLY A 763 16.78 0.99 14.70
C GLY A 763 18.24 0.69 14.99
N ASP A 764 19.06 1.73 15.03
CA ASP A 764 20.52 1.64 15.21
C ASP A 764 20.90 1.66 16.71
N PRO A 765 21.43 0.56 17.28
CA PRO A 765 21.85 0.53 18.68
C PRO A 765 22.92 1.57 19.04
N ALA A 766 23.76 2.00 18.07
CA ALA A 766 24.83 2.96 18.31
C ALA A 766 24.32 4.36 18.68
N ILE A 767 23.05 4.66 18.39
CA ILE A 767 22.39 5.91 18.74
C ILE A 767 21.23 5.69 19.72
N ASP A 768 21.18 4.55 20.39
CA ASP A 768 20.07 4.12 21.25
C ASP A 768 18.75 3.94 20.48
N PHE A 769 18.83 3.40 19.27
CA PHE A 769 17.73 3.00 18.37
C PHE A 769 16.92 4.14 17.73
N THR A 770 16.85 5.32 18.34
CA THR A 770 16.01 6.43 17.85
C THR A 770 16.61 7.81 18.13
N GLU A 771 16.39 8.73 17.21
CA GLU A 771 16.70 10.17 17.34
C GLU A 771 15.45 11.02 17.60
N THR A 772 14.28 10.39 17.77
CA THR A 772 12.98 11.07 17.85
C THR A 772 12.20 10.65 19.09
N HIS A 773 10.87 10.84 19.09
CA HIS A 773 9.98 10.34 20.13
C HIS A 773 9.51 8.90 19.92
N GLN A 774 9.82 8.28 18.78
CA GLN A 774 9.27 6.99 18.40
C GLN A 774 10.20 5.82 18.76
N VAL A 775 9.59 4.70 19.12
CA VAL A 775 10.27 3.41 19.32
C VAL A 775 9.48 2.34 18.56
N ILE A 776 10.19 1.47 17.83
CA ILE A 776 9.59 0.40 17.03
C ILE A 776 9.97 -0.95 17.63
N VAL A 777 8.97 -1.81 17.88
CA VAL A 777 9.18 -3.15 18.43
C VAL A 777 8.63 -4.19 17.46
N HIS A 778 9.46 -5.11 17.00
CA HIS A 778 9.03 -6.26 16.23
C HIS A 778 8.40 -7.30 17.16
N VAL A 779 7.21 -7.77 16.79
CA VAL A 779 6.42 -8.76 17.55
C VAL A 779 6.13 -10.03 16.75
N GLY A 780 6.66 -10.10 15.52
CA GLY A 780 6.55 -11.22 14.60
C GLY A 780 5.48 -11.00 13.53
N TYR A 781 5.77 -11.48 12.32
CA TYR A 781 4.93 -11.30 11.13
C TYR A 781 3.44 -11.59 11.38
N SER A 782 2.56 -10.69 10.98
CA SER A 782 1.09 -10.75 11.18
C SER A 782 0.57 -10.77 12.63
N ARG A 783 1.44 -10.60 13.64
CA ARG A 783 1.03 -10.60 15.06
C ARG A 783 0.72 -9.21 15.62
N GLY A 784 1.07 -8.13 14.90
CA GLY A 784 0.86 -6.75 15.32
C GLY A 784 -0.54 -6.45 15.88
N PRO A 785 -1.63 -6.76 15.15
CA PRO A 785 -2.99 -6.45 15.60
C PRO A 785 -3.39 -7.22 16.87
N GLU A 786 -2.99 -8.49 16.97
CA GLU A 786 -3.25 -9.34 18.13
C GLU A 786 -2.56 -8.78 19.38
N ILE A 787 -1.26 -8.47 19.27
CA ILE A 787 -0.46 -7.98 20.39
C ILE A 787 -0.91 -6.57 20.81
N ALA A 788 -1.25 -5.70 19.87
CA ALA A 788 -1.79 -4.38 20.18
C ALA A 788 -3.12 -4.48 20.96
N LYS A 789 -4.00 -5.43 20.61
CA LYS A 789 -5.24 -5.70 21.35
C LYS A 789 -4.97 -6.27 22.74
N GLN A 790 -3.97 -7.13 22.91
CA GLN A 790 -3.55 -7.64 24.21
C GLN A 790 -3.00 -6.52 25.12
N LEU A 791 -2.20 -5.60 24.57
CA LEU A 791 -1.74 -4.40 25.28
C LEU A 791 -2.92 -3.48 25.65
N GLU A 792 -3.86 -3.25 24.73
CA GLU A 792 -5.04 -2.42 24.97
C GLU A 792 -5.90 -2.97 26.12
N ALA A 793 -6.11 -4.30 26.16
CA ALA A 793 -6.79 -4.98 27.26
C ALA A 793 -6.07 -4.80 28.63
N ASN A 794 -4.80 -4.40 28.60
CA ASN A 794 -3.96 -4.09 29.76
C ASN A 794 -3.79 -2.58 30.00
N ASN A 795 -4.59 -1.72 29.36
CA ASN A 795 -4.53 -0.25 29.42
C ASN A 795 -3.23 0.35 28.85
N ILE A 796 -2.56 -0.34 27.93
CA ILE A 796 -1.43 0.19 27.17
C ILE A 796 -1.86 0.25 25.72
N ILE A 797 -1.97 1.44 25.14
CA ILE A 797 -2.36 1.57 23.72
C ILE A 797 -1.18 2.02 22.89
N CYS A 798 -1.07 1.44 21.70
CA CYS A 798 -0.07 1.75 20.69
C CYS A 798 -0.68 1.47 19.32
N ASN A 799 0.03 1.77 18.24
CA ASN A 799 -0.41 1.35 16.92
C ASN A 799 0.46 0.20 16.42
N TYR A 800 -0.16 -0.84 15.88
CA TYR A 800 0.57 -1.80 15.06
C TYR A 800 0.89 -1.19 13.70
N GLN A 801 1.94 -1.67 13.06
CA GLN A 801 2.49 -1.13 11.83
C GLN A 801 3.19 -2.23 11.04
N ALA A 802 3.04 -2.20 9.71
CA ALA A 802 3.85 -3.04 8.85
C ALA A 802 5.33 -2.65 8.97
N SER A 803 6.19 -3.64 9.20
CA SER A 803 7.64 -3.49 9.10
C SER A 803 8.05 -3.12 7.67
N THR A 804 9.30 -2.69 7.50
CA THR A 804 9.82 -2.15 6.23
C THR A 804 9.88 -3.16 5.07
N ASP A 805 9.68 -4.43 5.36
CA ASP A 805 9.74 -5.54 4.41
C ASP A 805 8.39 -6.27 4.28
N GLU A 806 7.32 -5.80 4.92
CA GLU A 806 6.00 -6.44 4.95
C GLU A 806 5.01 -5.81 3.95
N GLU A 807 4.01 -6.58 3.55
CA GLU A 807 3.09 -6.24 2.44
C GLU A 807 2.04 -5.18 2.81
N GLY A 808 1.75 -5.00 4.11
CA GLY A 808 0.75 -4.03 4.56
C GLY A 808 0.24 -4.28 5.98
N PHE A 809 -0.75 -3.49 6.38
CA PHE A 809 -1.23 -3.39 7.76
C PHE A 809 -1.79 -4.69 8.35
N THR A 810 -2.44 -5.52 7.54
CA THR A 810 -2.97 -6.83 7.96
C THR A 810 -1.86 -7.85 8.23
N ALA A 811 -0.70 -7.67 7.60
CA ALA A 811 0.50 -8.49 7.78
C ALA A 811 1.48 -7.89 8.80
N SER A 812 1.07 -6.84 9.50
CA SER A 812 1.95 -6.10 10.41
C SER A 812 2.58 -6.98 11.47
N GLY A 813 3.90 -6.92 11.55
CA GLY A 813 4.71 -7.60 12.54
C GLY A 813 5.43 -6.67 13.50
N ALA A 814 5.08 -5.38 13.53
CA ALA A 814 5.66 -4.41 14.44
C ALA A 814 4.60 -3.59 15.20
N LEU A 815 5.01 -3.07 16.34
CA LEU A 815 4.34 -2.03 17.11
C LEU A 815 5.14 -0.74 16.99
N ARG A 816 4.46 0.35 16.67
CA ARG A 816 5.03 1.70 16.68
C ARG A 816 4.51 2.41 17.93
N MET A 817 5.44 2.81 18.78
CA MET A 817 5.19 3.43 20.06
C MET A 817 5.79 4.85 20.08
N GLY A 818 5.22 5.76 20.85
CA GLY A 818 5.72 7.11 21.05
C GLY A 818 5.62 7.56 22.49
N VAL A 819 6.64 8.26 22.98
CA VAL A 819 6.76 8.62 24.40
C VAL A 819 6.22 10.02 24.75
N SER A 820 5.88 10.83 23.73
CA SER A 820 5.65 12.27 23.91
C SER A 820 4.50 12.59 24.86
N GLU A 821 3.36 11.91 24.73
CA GLU A 821 2.22 12.18 25.61
C GLU A 821 2.53 11.80 27.06
N MET A 822 3.13 10.63 27.28
CA MET A 822 3.49 10.20 28.63
C MET A 822 4.59 11.06 29.25
N THR A 823 5.51 11.59 28.44
CA THR A 823 6.49 12.59 28.88
C THR A 823 5.78 13.85 29.38
N ARG A 824 4.72 14.31 28.69
CA ARG A 824 3.91 15.43 29.19
C ARG A 824 3.13 15.09 30.45
N PHE A 825 2.81 13.82 30.69
CA PHE A 825 2.23 13.40 31.97
C PHE A 825 3.28 13.20 33.08
N GLY A 826 4.54 13.57 32.83
CA GLY A 826 5.62 13.51 33.81
C GLY A 826 6.25 12.13 33.96
N MET A 827 6.10 11.23 32.98
CA MET A 827 6.95 10.03 32.92
C MET A 827 8.38 10.41 32.55
N GLU A 828 9.32 9.87 33.32
CA GLU A 828 10.75 9.98 33.09
C GLU A 828 11.37 8.61 32.79
N GLU A 829 12.68 8.57 32.58
CA GLU A 829 13.45 7.39 32.18
C GLU A 829 13.16 6.16 33.06
N ASN A 830 13.14 6.31 34.39
CA ASN A 830 12.84 5.23 35.32
C ASN A 830 11.39 4.70 35.17
N ASN A 831 10.44 5.56 34.82
CA ASN A 831 9.07 5.13 34.57
C ASN A 831 8.97 4.32 33.28
N PHE A 832 9.70 4.73 32.24
CA PHE A 832 9.77 3.99 30.98
C PHE A 832 10.47 2.65 31.12
N GLN A 833 11.47 2.54 32.00
CA GLN A 833 12.08 1.24 32.34
C GLN A 833 11.04 0.28 32.95
N LEU A 834 10.29 0.75 33.95
CA LEU A 834 9.21 -0.05 34.55
C LEU A 834 8.12 -0.41 33.54
N LEU A 835 7.79 0.52 32.63
CA LEU A 835 6.81 0.28 31.58
C LEU A 835 7.29 -0.80 30.58
N ALA A 836 8.59 -0.79 30.22
CA ALA A 836 9.16 -1.80 29.35
C ALA A 836 9.03 -3.21 29.95
N ASP A 837 9.25 -3.37 31.26
CA ASP A 837 9.03 -4.64 31.96
C ASP A 837 7.57 -5.09 31.87
N LEU A 838 6.61 -4.17 32.08
CA LEU A 838 5.17 -4.49 31.98
C LEU A 838 4.77 -4.89 30.56
N ILE A 839 5.30 -4.20 29.54
CA ILE A 839 5.07 -4.53 28.13
C ILE A 839 5.63 -5.93 27.83
N LYS A 840 6.83 -6.25 28.30
CA LYS A 840 7.40 -7.59 28.17
C LYS A 840 6.54 -8.66 28.85
N GLU A 841 6.00 -8.39 30.04
CA GLU A 841 5.09 -9.33 30.70
C GLU A 841 3.82 -9.60 29.88
N VAL A 842 3.29 -8.60 29.17
CA VAL A 842 2.16 -8.81 28.25
C VAL A 842 2.60 -9.58 27.01
N ILE A 843 3.66 -9.13 26.32
CA ILE A 843 4.05 -9.67 25.01
C ILE A 843 4.64 -11.10 25.11
N ILE A 844 5.52 -11.34 26.08
CA ILE A 844 6.25 -12.60 26.22
C ILE A 844 5.50 -13.58 27.13
N ASN A 845 4.99 -13.09 28.27
CA ASN A 845 4.41 -13.95 29.30
C ASN A 845 2.88 -14.02 29.27
N ASN A 846 2.21 -13.28 28.37
CA ASN A 846 0.75 -13.17 28.29
C ASN A 846 0.11 -12.83 29.65
N ALA A 847 0.78 -12.00 30.44
CA ALA A 847 0.34 -11.66 31.79
C ALA A 847 -0.71 -10.53 31.80
N ASN A 848 -1.63 -10.58 32.75
CA ASN A 848 -2.50 -9.45 33.06
C ASN A 848 -1.77 -8.46 33.99
N VAL A 849 -1.57 -7.23 33.52
CA VAL A 849 -0.84 -6.18 34.24
C VAL A 849 -1.68 -4.93 34.52
N VAL A 850 -3.00 -5.00 34.33
CA VAL A 850 -3.93 -3.86 34.47
C VAL A 850 -3.71 -3.06 35.77
N ALA A 851 -3.59 -3.74 36.91
CA ALA A 851 -3.40 -3.09 38.20
C ALA A 851 -2.04 -2.39 38.32
N LYS A 852 -0.98 -3.00 37.77
CA LYS A 852 0.39 -2.43 37.77
C LYS A 852 0.47 -1.22 36.86
N VAL A 853 -0.16 -1.29 35.69
CA VAL A 853 -0.26 -0.18 34.73
C VAL A 853 -1.00 1.01 35.35
N LYS A 854 -2.14 0.78 36.02
CA LYS A 854 -2.86 1.84 36.74
C LYS A 854 -2.01 2.47 37.84
N ASN A 855 -1.30 1.67 38.64
CA ASN A 855 -0.43 2.21 39.69
C ASN A 855 0.73 3.06 39.13
N LEU A 856 1.33 2.64 38.02
CA LEU A 856 2.34 3.43 37.33
C LEU A 856 1.74 4.74 36.80
N ARG A 857 0.55 4.66 36.18
CA ARG A 857 -0.15 5.80 35.59
C ARG A 857 -0.58 6.85 36.62
N GLU A 858 -1.01 6.44 37.82
CA GLU A 858 -1.42 7.33 38.92
C GLU A 858 -0.29 8.25 39.37
N LYS A 859 0.95 7.75 39.39
CA LYS A 859 2.16 8.51 39.76
C LYS A 859 2.52 9.60 38.75
N CYS A 860 2.02 9.50 37.52
CA CYS A 860 2.30 10.40 36.41
C CYS A 860 0.99 11.01 35.89
N SER A 861 0.13 11.57 36.75
CA SER A 861 -1.22 12.03 36.35
C SER A 861 -1.33 13.52 36.07
N THR A 862 -0.33 14.32 36.44
CA THR A 862 -0.32 15.77 36.23
C THR A 862 0.34 16.11 34.89
N LEU A 863 -0.37 16.88 34.06
CA LEU A 863 0.17 17.38 32.80
C LEU A 863 1.29 18.43 33.06
N LYS A 864 2.35 18.36 32.28
CA LYS A 864 3.56 19.19 32.28
C LYS A 864 3.66 19.94 30.95
N PHE A 865 4.57 20.90 30.88
CA PHE A 865 4.80 21.75 29.70
C PHE A 865 3.51 22.47 29.28
N CYS A 866 2.81 23.01 30.27
CA CYS A 866 1.64 23.87 30.12
C CYS A 866 1.61 24.85 31.29
N PHE A 867 0.99 26.02 31.09
CA PHE A 867 0.83 26.98 32.18
C PHE A 867 -0.24 26.51 33.17
N SER A 868 0.05 26.66 34.46
CA SER A 868 -0.87 26.36 35.56
C SER A 868 -0.67 27.35 36.70
N ASP A 869 -0.29 28.58 36.37
CA ASP A 869 0.02 29.63 37.33
C ASP A 869 -1.26 30.15 38.00
N SER A 870 -1.21 30.39 39.31
CA SER A 870 -2.32 30.95 40.10
C SER A 870 -2.79 32.31 39.56
N ASP A 871 -1.91 33.00 38.84
CA ASP A 871 -2.18 34.31 38.23
C ASP A 871 -3.34 34.28 37.21
N TYR A 872 -3.71 33.10 36.68
CA TYR A 872 -4.79 32.95 35.70
C TYR A 872 -6.07 32.31 36.26
N ASP A 873 -6.07 31.82 37.50
CA ASP A 873 -7.16 31.03 38.06
C ASP A 873 -8.51 31.78 38.02
N ASP A 874 -8.52 33.06 38.37
CA ASP A 874 -9.73 33.89 38.35
C ASP A 874 -10.34 33.99 36.94
N VAL A 875 -9.51 34.09 35.91
CA VAL A 875 -9.98 34.19 34.51
C VAL A 875 -10.44 32.82 34.02
N LEU A 876 -9.68 31.76 34.33
CA LEU A 876 -10.04 30.40 33.96
C LEU A 876 -11.35 29.96 34.61
N GLN A 877 -11.58 30.31 35.87
CA GLN A 877 -12.84 30.02 36.56
C GLN A 877 -14.01 30.72 35.86
N LYS A 878 -13.88 32.01 35.53
CA LYS A 878 -14.91 32.74 34.78
C LYS A 878 -15.20 32.11 33.42
N LEU A 879 -14.17 31.71 32.68
CA LEU A 879 -14.33 31.01 31.40
C LEU A 879 -15.02 29.66 31.58
N HIS A 880 -14.75 28.95 32.68
CA HIS A 880 -15.39 27.68 32.99
C HIS A 880 -16.88 27.85 33.34
N GLU A 881 -17.24 28.91 34.07
CA GLU A 881 -18.63 29.24 34.40
C GLU A 881 -19.48 29.66 33.17
N LEU A 882 -18.83 30.01 32.05
CA LEU A 882 -19.50 30.33 30.78
C LEU A 882 -19.80 29.09 29.91
N LEU A 883 -19.28 27.91 30.26
CA LEU A 883 -19.61 26.62 29.63
C LEU A 883 -20.77 25.94 30.37
#